data_AF-A0A3D8P342-F1
#
_entry.id   AF-A0A3D8P342-F1
#
_cell.length_a   1.000
_cell.length_b   1.000
_cell.length_c   1.000
_cell.angle_alpha   90.00
_cell.angle_beta   90.00
_cell.angle_gamma   90.00
#
_symmetry.space_group_name_H-M   'P 1'
#
loop_
_entity.id
_entity.type
_entity.pdbx_description
1 polymer ?
#
loop_
_entity_poly.entity_id
_entity_poly.type
_entity_poly.pdbx_seq_one_letter_code
_entity_poly.pdbx_strand_id
1 'polypeptide(L)'
;MLTAKALEANKPLAVNSVPGQGTREGALAKLEIPSGVSFLPAVEVSGLSAQADTSFGAPWRASAQSSISQISIKELGISKFLAVNALQSTSRVESYNYCQPVKVVSESNGSGATIVALGGNLEIEGLRVQARAEATGKPGGAKASFTWSVADIKFMGKSILKDLRASGRLDLPPLARLSLGSASRDCASDGTYARVSGSALRLELLLNNIVIDIGHAQATARTSAPTALAPVLVGEKSVDKGTARPGDTLNYTITLKNTGTAPATSVVVTDQVDGSLSNVVVQDGGSYDASSRTVTWQVGTLGAGQSVSLRFSAVIRSDVASGTVIKDTAVYKSSETQPGSTNTTETTVSLPSSGGGSGGGSGGGSGSGGGSGGGSGGGSGGGGGGATTPEASGGGEAVPPPVEALPEGTIVDRMPGYLVFSAPVKLDDPGSEFYLDYDPARSDNNPDRHPRAYYWNERFKKWVALATYPAGEKRVKVVNDGNYKGWFTVFGVIEPSFTGVTGHWAENTANRMNGLGLLEGYPNPQDPASLSGRPAGLDRPITRAEFVCVLTRILGMNPGDVMYNVLKRPSPAECDLILEGYKGVPKWARYNIAAAIASGIAVGRAPRDFAGDEPITRVEAAVMVSNLLKKVPGYQWKPADFSNFKDASEIPEWARGAIAEGILRGYLDGTIKPQNDITRAEALTVLLRLIRALGW
;
A
#
# COMPACT_ATOMS: atom_id res chain seq x y z
N MET A 1 -27.44 11.65 -0.93
CA MET A 1 -26.81 12.98 -1.12
C MET A 1 -27.20 13.50 -2.50
N LEU A 2 -27.56 14.77 -2.62
CA LEU A 2 -27.59 15.44 -3.92
C LEU A 2 -26.17 15.79 -4.32
N THR A 3 -25.70 15.26 -5.44
CA THR A 3 -24.43 15.69 -6.03
C THR A 3 -24.74 16.57 -7.23
N ALA A 4 -24.77 17.89 -7.01
CA ALA A 4 -24.47 18.84 -8.07
C ALA A 4 -22.94 18.93 -8.17
N LYS A 5 -22.34 18.29 -9.18
CA LYS A 5 -20.94 18.52 -9.54
C LYS A 5 -20.88 19.62 -10.59
N ALA A 6 -20.41 20.79 -10.20
CA ALA A 6 -19.75 21.78 -11.04
C ALA A 6 -18.38 22.06 -10.34
N LEU A 7 -17.22 22.27 -10.97
CA LEU A 7 -16.87 22.69 -12.31
C LEU A 7 -15.45 22.15 -12.60
N GLU A 8 -15.31 21.18 -13.52
CA GLU A 8 -14.08 20.97 -14.30
C GLU A 8 -14.55 21.07 -15.75
N ALA A 9 -13.82 21.81 -16.59
CA ALA A 9 -14.19 21.95 -18.01
C ALA A 9 -14.44 20.56 -18.63
N ASN A 10 -15.67 20.33 -19.11
CA ASN A 10 -16.20 19.08 -19.71
C ASN A 10 -16.95 18.07 -18.80
N LYS A 11 -17.42 18.41 -17.59
CA LYS A 11 -18.34 17.51 -16.83
C LYS A 11 -19.82 17.94 -16.92
N PRO A 12 -20.76 17.01 -17.20
CA PRO A 12 -22.19 17.30 -17.25
C PRO A 12 -22.76 17.71 -15.88
N LEU A 13 -23.70 18.65 -15.87
CA LEU A 13 -24.42 19.06 -14.68
C LEU A 13 -25.48 17.98 -14.34
N ALA A 14 -25.32 17.32 -13.20
CA ALA A 14 -26.23 16.25 -12.77
C ALA A 14 -27.29 16.80 -11.79
N VAL A 15 -28.56 16.73 -12.18
CA VAL A 15 -29.71 17.10 -11.34
C VAL A 15 -30.37 15.83 -10.82
N ASN A 16 -29.78 15.20 -9.79
CA ASN A 16 -30.25 13.90 -9.31
C ASN A 16 -30.14 13.76 -7.79
N SER A 17 -31.13 13.11 -7.19
CA SER A 17 -30.98 12.41 -5.91
C SER A 17 -30.09 11.19 -6.11
N VAL A 18 -28.97 11.11 -5.40
CA VAL A 18 -28.08 9.93 -5.44
C VAL A 18 -28.14 9.22 -4.08
N PRO A 19 -28.75 8.02 -4.02
CA PRO A 19 -28.61 7.14 -2.88
C PRO A 19 -27.57 6.02 -3.15
N GLY A 20 -27.05 5.41 -2.08
CA GLY A 20 -26.17 4.24 -2.18
C GLY A 20 -24.69 4.45 -1.81
N GLN A 21 -24.30 5.61 -1.27
CA GLN A 21 -23.06 5.67 -0.49
C GLN A 21 -23.37 5.12 0.90
N GLY A 22 -22.95 3.89 1.17
CA GLY A 22 -23.00 3.32 2.52
C GLY A 22 -22.44 4.31 3.55
N THR A 23 -23.05 4.31 4.73
CA THR A 23 -22.64 5.02 5.96
C THR A 23 -21.62 6.15 5.80
N ARG A 24 -22.12 7.39 5.79
CA ARG A 24 -21.39 8.56 6.27
C ARG A 24 -22.34 9.43 7.10
N GLU A 25 -22.03 9.58 8.39
CA GLU A 25 -22.51 10.72 9.18
C GLU A 25 -21.79 11.98 8.69
N GLY A 26 -22.53 13.05 8.43
CA GLY A 26 -21.96 14.33 8.00
C GLY A 26 -23.04 15.30 7.53
N ALA A 27 -23.10 16.45 8.20
CA ALA A 27 -24.12 17.49 8.07
C ALA A 27 -24.32 18.05 6.65
N LEU A 28 -25.51 18.64 6.45
CA LEU A 28 -25.94 19.39 5.27
C LEU A 28 -24.88 20.42 4.84
N ALA A 29 -24.14 20.13 3.77
CA ALA A 29 -23.19 21.07 3.20
C ALA A 29 -23.93 22.19 2.45
N LYS A 30 -23.71 23.43 2.91
CA LYS A 30 -23.95 24.65 2.13
C LYS A 30 -23.03 24.62 0.90
N LEU A 31 -23.55 24.94 -0.28
CA LEU A 31 -22.74 25.05 -1.51
C LEU A 31 -21.84 26.29 -1.39
N GLU A 32 -20.60 26.12 -0.92
CA GLU A 32 -19.60 27.19 -0.97
C GLU A 32 -18.96 27.23 -2.37
N ILE A 33 -19.25 28.29 -3.11
CA ILE A 33 -18.56 28.61 -4.37
C ILE A 33 -17.16 29.09 -3.99
N PRO A 34 -16.08 28.47 -4.49
CA PRO A 34 -14.72 28.92 -4.21
C PRO A 34 -14.55 30.39 -4.59
N SER A 35 -14.02 31.20 -3.67
CA SER A 35 -13.68 32.61 -3.89
C SER A 35 -12.60 32.72 -4.97
N GLY A 36 -13.04 32.88 -6.22
CA GLY A 36 -12.19 32.87 -7.41
C GLY A 36 -12.94 32.62 -8.73
N VAL A 37 -14.22 32.22 -8.67
CA VAL A 37 -15.06 32.00 -9.86
C VAL A 37 -16.17 33.05 -9.95
N SER A 38 -15.83 34.26 -10.39
CA SER A 38 -16.77 35.40 -10.50
C SER A 38 -17.63 35.41 -11.78
N PHE A 39 -17.80 34.27 -12.46
CA PHE A 39 -18.50 34.19 -13.76
C PHE A 39 -19.47 33.00 -13.91
N LEU A 40 -19.81 32.29 -12.82
CA LEU A 40 -20.83 31.23 -12.89
C LEU A 40 -22.24 31.76 -12.55
N PRO A 41 -23.28 31.35 -13.30
CA PRO A 41 -24.66 31.76 -13.03
C PRO A 41 -25.15 31.23 -11.68
N ALA A 42 -26.01 31.99 -11.00
CA ALA A 42 -26.58 31.62 -9.72
C ALA A 42 -27.53 30.42 -9.86
N VAL A 43 -27.17 29.28 -9.26
CA VAL A 43 -28.04 28.10 -9.16
C VAL A 43 -28.84 28.19 -7.86
N GLU A 44 -30.16 28.32 -7.96
CA GLU A 44 -31.09 28.29 -6.83
C GLU A 44 -31.77 26.91 -6.73
N VAL A 45 -31.71 26.28 -5.56
CA VAL A 45 -32.38 25.00 -5.26
C VAL A 45 -33.34 25.20 -4.09
N SER A 46 -34.60 24.78 -4.22
CA SER A 46 -35.63 24.96 -3.18
C SER A 46 -36.45 23.69 -2.90
N GLY A 47 -36.97 23.59 -1.66
CA GLY A 47 -37.85 22.52 -1.19
C GLY A 47 -37.22 21.12 -1.15
N LEU A 48 -36.01 21.04 -0.59
CA LEU A 48 -35.30 19.78 -0.36
C LEU A 48 -35.84 19.04 0.87
N SER A 49 -36.17 17.75 0.74
CA SER A 49 -36.43 16.89 1.89
C SER A 49 -35.76 15.51 1.73
N ALA A 50 -35.28 14.94 2.82
CA ALA A 50 -34.71 13.60 2.86
C ALA A 50 -35.10 12.87 4.14
N GLN A 51 -35.49 11.61 4.02
CA GLN A 51 -35.86 10.74 5.14
C GLN A 51 -35.14 9.39 4.97
N ALA A 52 -34.55 8.89 6.04
CA ALA A 52 -33.92 7.56 6.08
C ALA A 52 -34.63 6.71 7.14
N ASP A 53 -34.92 5.47 6.78
CA ASP A 53 -35.47 4.46 7.69
C ASP A 53 -34.52 3.26 7.73
N THR A 54 -33.98 2.99 8.91
CA THR A 54 -33.17 1.82 9.22
C THR A 54 -33.92 0.98 10.24
N SER A 55 -34.96 0.29 9.79
CA SER A 55 -35.69 -0.65 10.63
C SER A 55 -34.81 -1.88 10.94
N PHE A 56 -34.51 -2.10 12.22
CA PHE A 56 -33.77 -3.27 12.70
C PHE A 56 -34.72 -4.46 12.89
N GLY A 57 -34.86 -5.29 11.85
CA GLY A 57 -35.55 -6.58 11.91
C GLY A 57 -35.16 -7.42 10.70
N ALA A 58 -34.85 -8.70 10.88
CA ALA A 58 -34.44 -9.57 9.77
C ALA A 58 -35.61 -9.76 8.77
N PRO A 59 -35.40 -9.61 7.44
CA PRO A 59 -34.14 -9.27 6.76
C PRO A 59 -33.72 -7.81 6.95
N TRP A 60 -32.42 -7.56 7.14
CA TRP A 60 -31.87 -6.22 7.33
C TRP A 60 -32.25 -5.32 6.15
N ARG A 61 -33.04 -4.28 6.45
CA ARG A 61 -33.56 -3.33 5.48
C ARG A 61 -33.07 -1.93 5.83
N ALA A 62 -32.43 -1.28 4.88
CA ALA A 62 -32.16 0.15 4.93
C ALA A 62 -32.86 0.80 3.74
N SER A 63 -33.61 1.86 3.98
CA SER A 63 -34.23 2.65 2.91
C SER A 63 -33.97 4.13 3.08
N ALA A 64 -33.83 4.84 1.96
CA ALA A 64 -33.65 6.27 1.94
C ALA A 64 -34.55 6.88 0.88
N GLN A 65 -35.24 7.95 1.23
CA GLN A 65 -36.07 8.74 0.35
C GLN A 65 -35.53 10.17 0.27
N SER A 66 -35.51 10.74 -0.92
CA SER A 66 -35.19 12.16 -1.11
C SER A 66 -36.09 12.77 -2.16
N SER A 67 -36.49 14.02 -1.92
CA SER A 67 -37.28 14.78 -2.86
C SER A 67 -36.75 16.20 -3.09
N ILE A 68 -36.94 16.67 -4.32
CA ILE A 68 -36.61 18.04 -4.75
C ILE A 68 -37.83 18.59 -5.45
N SER A 69 -38.38 19.70 -4.94
CA SER A 69 -39.54 20.33 -5.55
C SER A 69 -39.20 21.23 -6.73
N GLN A 70 -38.04 21.91 -6.71
CA GLN A 70 -37.62 22.81 -7.79
C GLN A 70 -36.09 23.08 -7.80
N ILE A 71 -35.51 23.14 -9.01
CA ILE A 71 -34.15 23.67 -9.28
C ILE A 71 -34.28 24.73 -10.36
N SER A 72 -33.64 25.89 -10.17
CA SER A 72 -33.63 27.00 -11.12
C SER A 72 -32.20 27.51 -11.35
N ILE A 73 -31.83 27.76 -12.61
CA ILE A 73 -30.54 28.35 -12.98
C ILE A 73 -30.81 29.76 -13.50
N LYS A 74 -30.39 30.80 -12.77
CA LYS A 74 -30.54 32.20 -13.16
C LYS A 74 -29.20 32.76 -13.64
N GLU A 75 -29.07 32.90 -14.95
CA GLU A 75 -28.38 34.00 -15.69
C GLU A 75 -27.83 33.51 -17.03
N LEU A 76 -28.35 34.10 -18.10
CA LEU A 76 -27.77 34.33 -19.45
C LEU A 76 -28.90 34.88 -20.34
N GLY A 77 -29.41 36.09 -20.09
CA GLY A 77 -30.25 36.86 -21.04
C GLY A 77 -31.53 36.23 -21.61
N ILE A 78 -31.91 35.01 -21.21
CA ILE A 78 -33.06 34.25 -21.71
C ILE A 78 -33.73 33.65 -20.47
N SER A 79 -34.83 34.24 -20.04
CA SER A 79 -35.48 33.90 -18.76
C SER A 79 -36.02 32.47 -18.75
N LYS A 80 -35.69 31.72 -17.67
CA LYS A 80 -36.21 30.40 -17.23
C LYS A 80 -35.63 29.16 -17.92
N PHE A 81 -34.47 28.68 -17.46
CA PHE A 81 -33.96 27.37 -17.87
C PHE A 81 -33.96 26.40 -16.70
N LEU A 82 -34.77 25.35 -16.89
CA LEU A 82 -35.04 24.21 -16.01
C LEU A 82 -35.97 24.53 -14.83
N ALA A 83 -37.17 23.95 -14.86
CA ALA A 83 -38.04 23.75 -13.71
C ALA A 83 -38.30 22.24 -13.62
N VAL A 84 -37.78 21.63 -12.57
CA VAL A 84 -38.00 20.20 -12.27
C VAL A 84 -39.09 20.14 -11.23
N ASN A 85 -40.31 19.75 -11.61
CA ASN A 85 -41.39 19.56 -10.65
C ASN A 85 -41.26 18.17 -10.02
N ALA A 86 -40.93 18.14 -8.72
CA ALA A 86 -40.97 16.98 -7.83
C ALA A 86 -40.23 15.73 -8.37
N LEU A 87 -38.92 15.64 -8.15
CA LEU A 87 -38.23 14.34 -8.20
C LEU A 87 -38.40 13.66 -6.84
N GLN A 88 -38.93 12.44 -6.81
CA GLN A 88 -38.83 11.56 -5.64
C GLN A 88 -37.96 10.37 -6.01
N SER A 89 -37.00 10.05 -5.14
CA SER A 89 -36.21 8.84 -5.27
C SER A 89 -36.26 8.03 -4.01
N THR A 90 -36.42 6.72 -4.18
CA THR A 90 -36.35 5.73 -3.11
C THR A 90 -35.21 4.78 -3.39
N SER A 91 -34.37 4.54 -2.39
CA SER A 91 -33.41 3.45 -2.42
C SER A 91 -33.65 2.46 -1.31
N ARG A 92 -33.31 1.22 -1.61
CA ARG A 92 -33.48 0.09 -0.71
C ARG A 92 -32.27 -0.83 -0.79
N VAL A 93 -31.79 -1.24 0.38
CA VAL A 93 -30.82 -2.32 0.52
C VAL A 93 -31.49 -3.43 1.32
N GLU A 94 -31.47 -4.65 0.78
CA GLU A 94 -31.94 -5.85 1.49
C GLU A 94 -30.81 -6.86 1.63
N SER A 95 -30.63 -7.38 2.84
CA SER A 95 -29.77 -8.53 3.12
C SER A 95 -30.59 -9.68 3.70
N TYR A 96 -30.52 -10.84 3.05
CA TYR A 96 -31.18 -12.06 3.51
C TYR A 96 -30.15 -12.95 4.20
N ASN A 97 -30.41 -13.36 5.45
CA ASN A 97 -29.55 -14.27 6.19
C ASN A 97 -30.27 -15.60 6.42
N TYR A 98 -29.90 -16.62 5.65
CA TYR A 98 -30.31 -18.01 5.89
C TYR A 98 -29.09 -18.91 5.67
N CYS A 99 -28.17 -18.91 6.62
CA CYS A 99 -27.12 -19.93 6.85
C CYS A 99 -26.25 -20.36 5.63
N GLN A 100 -26.17 -19.56 4.57
CA GLN A 100 -25.42 -19.73 3.30
C GLN A 100 -25.24 -18.32 2.66
N PRO A 101 -24.36 -18.11 1.65
CA PRO A 101 -23.94 -16.83 1.06
C PRO A 101 -24.92 -15.65 1.14
N VAL A 102 -24.42 -14.52 1.64
CA VAL A 102 -25.21 -13.31 1.86
C VAL A 102 -25.63 -12.71 0.52
N LYS A 103 -26.93 -12.83 0.20
CA LYS A 103 -27.54 -12.15 -0.94
C LYS A 103 -27.83 -10.70 -0.56
N VAL A 104 -27.16 -9.78 -1.26
CA VAL A 104 -27.34 -8.33 -1.11
C VAL A 104 -28.02 -7.80 -2.37
N VAL A 105 -29.15 -7.11 -2.19
CA VAL A 105 -29.86 -6.42 -3.27
C VAL A 105 -29.85 -4.92 -2.98
N SER A 106 -29.47 -4.13 -3.96
CA SER A 106 -29.51 -2.67 -3.94
C SER A 106 -30.39 -2.17 -5.08
N GLU A 107 -31.34 -1.30 -4.78
CA GLU A 107 -32.25 -0.69 -5.75
C GLU A 107 -32.29 0.84 -5.58
N SER A 108 -32.35 1.55 -6.71
CA SER A 108 -32.56 3.00 -6.79
C SER A 108 -33.67 3.27 -7.81
N ASN A 109 -34.80 3.77 -7.32
CA ASN A 109 -35.96 4.12 -8.13
C ASN A 109 -36.15 5.64 -8.12
N GLY A 110 -36.44 6.22 -9.28
CA GLY A 110 -36.94 7.60 -9.43
C GLY A 110 -38.38 7.55 -9.97
N SER A 111 -39.32 8.24 -9.32
CA SER A 111 -40.73 8.28 -9.74
C SER A 111 -41.06 9.52 -10.56
N GLY A 112 -42.13 9.38 -11.37
CA GLY A 112 -42.55 10.28 -12.44
C GLY A 112 -42.48 11.77 -12.12
N ALA A 113 -41.49 12.43 -12.70
CA ALA A 113 -41.35 13.88 -12.69
C ALA A 113 -41.73 14.45 -14.07
N THR A 114 -42.29 15.66 -14.07
CA THR A 114 -42.36 16.50 -15.27
C THR A 114 -41.19 17.46 -15.26
N ILE A 115 -40.34 17.40 -16.29
CA ILE A 115 -39.16 18.24 -16.41
C ILE A 115 -39.41 19.23 -17.54
N VAL A 116 -39.38 20.52 -17.20
CA VAL A 116 -39.55 21.61 -18.16
C VAL A 116 -38.19 22.29 -18.37
N ALA A 117 -37.71 22.34 -19.61
CA ALA A 117 -36.44 22.91 -20.03
C ALA A 117 -36.62 23.88 -21.21
N LEU A 118 -35.56 24.60 -21.58
CA LEU A 118 -35.54 25.52 -22.72
C LEU A 118 -36.60 26.65 -22.69
N GLY A 119 -36.78 27.34 -21.56
CA GLY A 119 -37.77 28.43 -21.49
C GLY A 119 -39.23 27.96 -21.44
N GLY A 120 -39.49 26.67 -21.15
CA GLY A 120 -40.82 26.07 -21.27
C GLY A 120 -41.03 25.26 -22.54
N ASN A 121 -40.06 25.24 -23.45
CA ASN A 121 -40.21 24.62 -24.76
C ASN A 121 -39.92 23.13 -24.80
N LEU A 122 -39.21 22.56 -23.83
CA LEU A 122 -38.97 21.12 -23.74
C LEU A 122 -39.65 20.57 -22.49
N GLU A 123 -40.57 19.63 -22.66
CA GLU A 123 -41.30 18.99 -21.57
C GLU A 123 -41.06 17.47 -21.61
N ILE A 124 -40.65 16.89 -20.49
CA ILE A 124 -40.45 15.44 -20.32
C ILE A 124 -41.45 14.99 -19.27
N GLU A 125 -42.43 14.19 -19.65
CA GLU A 125 -43.55 13.81 -18.79
C GLU A 125 -43.37 12.38 -18.26
N GLY A 126 -43.56 12.20 -16.96
CA GLY A 126 -43.67 10.88 -16.33
C GLY A 126 -42.40 10.03 -16.44
N LEU A 127 -41.21 10.65 -16.38
CA LEU A 127 -39.95 9.93 -16.42
C LEU A 127 -39.77 9.05 -15.17
N ARG A 128 -39.58 7.74 -15.38
CA ARG A 128 -39.27 6.76 -14.33
C ARG A 128 -37.95 6.08 -14.66
N VAL A 129 -37.11 5.88 -13.64
CA VAL A 129 -35.79 5.25 -13.79
C VAL A 129 -35.57 4.28 -12.65
N GLN A 130 -35.03 3.10 -12.96
CA GLN A 130 -34.72 2.06 -12.00
C GLN A 130 -33.32 1.49 -12.28
N ALA A 131 -32.49 1.48 -11.25
CA ALA A 131 -31.22 0.77 -11.21
C ALA A 131 -31.29 -0.32 -10.13
N ARG A 132 -30.91 -1.55 -10.47
CA ARG A 132 -30.90 -2.69 -9.54
C ARG A 132 -29.59 -3.45 -9.64
N ALA A 133 -28.98 -3.74 -8.50
CA ALA A 133 -27.78 -4.56 -8.38
C ALA A 133 -28.01 -5.69 -7.36
N GLU A 134 -27.50 -6.87 -7.66
CA GLU A 134 -27.62 -8.08 -6.84
C GLU A 134 -26.28 -8.80 -6.78
N ALA A 135 -25.82 -9.15 -5.59
CA ALA A 135 -24.60 -9.91 -5.35
C ALA A 135 -24.89 -11.05 -4.37
N THR A 136 -24.50 -12.28 -4.72
CA THR A 136 -24.75 -13.49 -3.90
C THR A 136 -23.49 -14.16 -3.37
N GLY A 137 -22.30 -13.72 -3.76
CA GLY A 137 -21.02 -14.27 -3.30
C GLY A 137 -20.69 -15.65 -3.91
N LYS A 138 -21.44 -16.08 -4.92
CA LYS A 138 -21.18 -17.31 -5.70
C LYS A 138 -20.80 -16.96 -7.13
N PRO A 139 -19.91 -17.72 -7.81
CA PRO A 139 -19.60 -17.51 -9.21
C PRO A 139 -20.87 -17.39 -10.09
N GLY A 140 -20.93 -16.36 -10.94
CA GLY A 140 -22.11 -16.04 -11.76
C GLY A 140 -23.30 -15.44 -10.99
N GLY A 141 -23.11 -15.16 -9.69
CA GLY A 141 -24.13 -14.66 -8.77
C GLY A 141 -24.35 -13.15 -8.76
N ALA A 142 -23.55 -12.39 -9.51
CA ALA A 142 -23.67 -10.94 -9.65
C ALA A 142 -24.59 -10.57 -10.84
N LYS A 143 -25.61 -9.74 -10.59
CA LYS A 143 -26.55 -9.26 -11.62
C LYS A 143 -26.79 -7.76 -11.47
N ALA A 144 -26.88 -7.04 -12.59
CA ALA A 144 -27.19 -5.62 -12.56
C ALA A 144 -28.14 -5.22 -13.72
N SER A 145 -29.28 -4.58 -13.41
CA SER A 145 -30.28 -4.11 -14.38
C SER A 145 -30.51 -2.59 -14.27
N PHE A 146 -30.81 -1.95 -15.41
CA PHE A 146 -31.08 -0.52 -15.54
C PHE A 146 -32.20 -0.39 -16.55
N THR A 147 -33.31 0.20 -16.14
CA THR A 147 -34.51 0.37 -16.93
C THR A 147 -35.03 1.78 -16.72
N TRP A 148 -35.65 2.33 -17.75
CA TRP A 148 -36.33 3.61 -17.65
C TRP A 148 -37.52 3.67 -18.61
N SER A 149 -38.47 4.54 -18.30
CA SER A 149 -39.65 4.78 -19.12
C SER A 149 -40.02 6.25 -19.05
N VAL A 150 -40.60 6.78 -20.11
CA VAL A 150 -41.12 8.15 -20.17
C VAL A 150 -42.50 8.10 -20.81
N ALA A 151 -43.44 8.91 -20.32
CA ALA A 151 -44.80 8.97 -20.85
C ALA A 151 -44.81 9.73 -22.19
N ASP A 152 -44.24 10.94 -22.21
CA ASP A 152 -44.05 11.72 -23.43
C ASP A 152 -42.83 12.65 -23.33
N ILE A 153 -42.30 13.06 -24.47
CA ILE A 153 -41.32 14.14 -24.58
C ILE A 153 -41.83 15.11 -25.64
N LYS A 154 -42.10 16.35 -25.25
CA LYS A 154 -42.64 17.38 -26.14
C LYS A 154 -41.62 18.49 -26.35
N PHE A 155 -41.47 18.91 -27.60
CA PHE A 155 -40.74 20.12 -27.96
C PHE A 155 -41.71 21.12 -28.62
N MET A 156 -41.79 22.33 -28.08
CA MET A 156 -42.75 23.37 -28.48
C MET A 156 -44.20 22.84 -28.54
N GLY A 157 -44.60 22.04 -27.55
CA GLY A 157 -45.92 21.43 -27.45
C GLY A 157 -46.19 20.22 -28.37
N LYS A 158 -45.24 19.83 -29.23
CA LYS A 158 -45.37 18.65 -30.11
C LYS A 158 -44.57 17.47 -29.56
N SER A 159 -45.18 16.28 -29.49
CA SER A 159 -44.47 15.06 -29.10
C SER A 159 -43.36 14.74 -30.09
N ILE A 160 -42.15 14.54 -29.57
CA ILE A 160 -40.95 14.12 -30.30
C ILE A 160 -40.47 12.72 -29.86
N LEU A 161 -41.19 12.05 -28.96
CA LEU A 161 -40.76 10.79 -28.36
C LEU A 161 -40.59 9.67 -29.39
N LYS A 162 -41.51 9.58 -30.36
CA LYS A 162 -41.44 8.56 -31.42
C LYS A 162 -40.19 8.73 -32.28
N ASP A 163 -39.91 9.97 -32.67
CA ASP A 163 -38.77 10.31 -33.51
C ASP A 163 -37.46 10.11 -32.74
N LEU A 164 -37.39 10.54 -31.48
CA LEU A 164 -36.23 10.32 -30.61
C LEU A 164 -35.95 8.82 -30.40
N ARG A 165 -36.98 7.99 -30.25
CA ARG A 165 -36.81 6.52 -30.16
C ARG A 165 -36.32 5.90 -31.45
N ALA A 166 -36.73 6.44 -32.60
CA ALA A 166 -36.32 5.95 -33.91
C ALA A 166 -34.88 6.35 -34.25
N SER A 167 -34.48 7.59 -33.94
CA SER A 167 -33.16 8.12 -34.30
C SER A 167 -32.12 7.97 -33.19
N GLY A 168 -32.52 7.73 -31.94
CA GLY A 168 -31.66 7.73 -30.75
C GLY A 168 -31.15 9.12 -30.33
N ARG A 169 -31.33 10.13 -31.20
CA ARG A 169 -30.85 11.50 -31.03
C ARG A 169 -31.61 12.45 -31.95
N LEU A 170 -31.99 13.60 -31.42
CA LEU A 170 -32.71 14.65 -32.13
C LEU A 170 -32.08 16.01 -31.83
N ASP A 171 -31.77 16.78 -32.88
CA ASP A 171 -31.38 18.16 -32.72
C ASP A 171 -32.65 19.03 -32.51
N LEU A 172 -32.63 19.87 -31.48
CA LEU A 172 -33.71 20.76 -31.07
C LEU A 172 -33.32 22.21 -31.45
N PRO A 173 -33.87 22.77 -32.55
CA PRO A 173 -33.46 24.08 -33.04
C PRO A 173 -33.79 25.20 -32.04
N PRO A 174 -32.99 26.27 -32.00
CA PRO A 174 -31.80 26.48 -32.81
C PRO A 174 -30.51 25.87 -32.25
N LEU A 175 -30.44 25.47 -30.97
CA LEU A 175 -29.15 25.33 -30.26
C LEU A 175 -29.07 24.22 -29.20
N ALA A 176 -29.97 23.25 -29.21
CA ALA A 176 -29.96 22.13 -28.26
C ALA A 176 -30.01 20.78 -28.99
N ARG A 177 -29.67 19.72 -28.28
CA ARG A 177 -29.73 18.35 -28.78
C ARG A 177 -30.13 17.41 -27.66
N LEU A 178 -31.10 16.56 -27.94
CA LEU A 178 -31.57 15.53 -27.01
C LEU A 178 -31.19 14.15 -27.54
N SER A 179 -30.65 13.30 -26.67
CA SER A 179 -30.30 11.91 -27.01
C SER A 179 -30.73 10.94 -25.91
N LEU A 180 -30.87 9.68 -26.29
CA LEU A 180 -31.05 8.60 -25.33
C LEU A 180 -29.76 8.43 -24.51
N GLY A 181 -29.91 8.30 -23.20
CA GLY A 181 -28.78 8.05 -22.30
C GLY A 181 -28.26 6.61 -22.39
N SER A 182 -27.20 6.33 -21.64
CA SER A 182 -26.58 5.01 -21.56
C SER A 182 -26.41 4.57 -20.11
N ALA A 183 -26.18 3.27 -19.91
CA ALA A 183 -25.87 2.70 -18.61
C ALA A 183 -24.66 1.78 -18.70
N SER A 184 -23.77 1.86 -17.71
CA SER A 184 -22.70 0.88 -17.51
C SER A 184 -23.12 -0.16 -16.47
N ARG A 185 -22.67 -1.39 -16.66
CA ARG A 185 -22.90 -2.53 -15.76
C ARG A 185 -21.54 -3.16 -15.49
N ASP A 186 -21.31 -3.48 -14.23
CA ASP A 186 -20.06 -4.08 -13.76
C ASP A 186 -20.42 -5.17 -12.75
N CYS A 187 -20.15 -6.42 -13.12
CA CYS A 187 -20.48 -7.61 -12.32
C CYS A 187 -19.22 -8.45 -12.18
N ALA A 188 -18.81 -8.72 -10.95
CA ALA A 188 -17.68 -9.61 -10.68
C ALA A 188 -18.06 -11.06 -10.96
N SER A 189 -17.16 -11.80 -11.60
CA SER A 189 -17.36 -13.21 -11.98
C SER A 189 -17.53 -14.12 -10.77
N ASP A 190 -16.95 -13.76 -9.63
CA ASP A 190 -17.07 -14.44 -8.33
C ASP A 190 -18.41 -14.18 -7.61
N GLY A 191 -19.25 -13.30 -8.17
CA GLY A 191 -20.55 -12.93 -7.62
C GLY A 191 -20.53 -12.03 -6.39
N THR A 192 -19.36 -11.50 -6.01
CA THR A 192 -19.18 -10.67 -4.81
C THR A 192 -19.62 -9.22 -5.02
N TYR A 193 -19.69 -8.78 -6.27
CA TYR A 193 -19.88 -7.37 -6.60
C TYR A 193 -20.77 -7.22 -7.84
N ALA A 194 -21.75 -6.33 -7.74
CA ALA A 194 -22.54 -5.86 -8.87
C ALA A 194 -22.77 -4.36 -8.75
N ARG A 195 -22.58 -3.63 -9.86
CA ARG A 195 -22.84 -2.19 -9.96
C ARG A 195 -23.48 -1.88 -11.30
N VAL A 196 -24.40 -0.93 -11.26
CA VAL A 196 -24.98 -0.33 -12.46
C VAL A 196 -25.18 1.16 -12.25
N SER A 197 -24.85 1.95 -13.26
CA SER A 197 -24.99 3.41 -13.25
C SER A 197 -25.37 3.89 -14.65
N GLY A 198 -26.35 4.77 -14.77
CA GLY A 198 -26.75 5.27 -16.08
C GLY A 198 -27.75 6.39 -15.99
N SER A 199 -28.01 7.02 -17.14
CA SER A 199 -28.97 8.10 -17.33
C SER A 199 -30.00 7.71 -18.39
N ALA A 200 -31.24 8.18 -18.25
CA ALA A 200 -32.30 7.93 -19.21
C ALA A 200 -32.14 8.78 -20.49
N LEU A 201 -31.83 10.07 -20.32
CA LEU A 201 -31.73 11.04 -21.41
C LEU A 201 -30.52 11.95 -21.21
N ARG A 202 -30.01 12.52 -22.31
CA ARG A 202 -28.95 13.52 -22.30
C ARG A 202 -29.34 14.72 -23.15
N LEU A 203 -29.23 15.91 -22.57
CA LEU A 203 -29.48 17.19 -23.24
C LEU A 203 -28.16 17.97 -23.38
N GLU A 204 -27.75 18.26 -24.60
CA GLU A 204 -26.58 19.07 -24.93
C GLU A 204 -27.03 20.46 -25.38
N LEU A 205 -26.50 21.53 -24.78
CA LEU A 205 -26.69 22.92 -25.19
C LEU A 205 -25.44 23.37 -25.97
N LEU A 206 -25.60 23.51 -27.28
CA LEU A 206 -24.50 23.60 -28.24
C LEU A 206 -23.69 24.91 -28.14
N LEU A 207 -24.30 26.01 -27.68
CA LEU A 207 -23.58 27.29 -27.52
C LEU A 207 -22.63 27.31 -26.32
N ASN A 208 -22.96 26.58 -25.25
CA ASN A 208 -22.30 26.75 -23.96
C ASN A 208 -21.55 25.48 -23.51
N ASN A 209 -21.50 24.45 -24.36
CA ASN A 209 -20.98 23.12 -24.02
C ASN A 209 -21.57 22.55 -22.72
N ILE A 210 -22.82 22.91 -22.40
CA ILE A 210 -23.50 22.41 -21.21
C ILE A 210 -24.14 21.08 -21.57
N VAL A 211 -23.81 20.05 -20.80
CA VAL A 211 -24.44 18.72 -20.91
C VAL A 211 -25.22 18.46 -19.64
N ILE A 212 -26.47 18.04 -19.79
CA ILE A 212 -27.38 17.73 -18.68
C ILE A 212 -27.81 16.28 -18.83
N ASP A 213 -27.47 15.47 -17.84
CA ASP A 213 -27.92 14.09 -17.74
C ASP A 213 -29.23 14.03 -16.94
N ILE A 214 -30.27 13.46 -17.55
CA ILE A 214 -31.63 13.46 -17.04
C ILE A 214 -32.03 12.02 -16.67
N GLY A 215 -32.55 11.85 -15.45
CA GLY A 215 -32.96 10.55 -14.93
C GLY A 215 -31.77 9.62 -14.70
N HIS A 216 -30.79 10.06 -13.91
CA HIS A 216 -29.67 9.20 -13.54
C HIS A 216 -30.01 8.33 -12.33
N ALA A 217 -29.69 7.04 -12.40
CA ALA A 217 -29.80 6.13 -11.27
C ALA A 217 -28.57 5.23 -11.16
N GLN A 218 -28.21 4.89 -9.92
CA GLN A 218 -27.10 3.99 -9.62
C GLN A 218 -27.51 2.99 -8.53
N ALA A 219 -27.08 1.75 -8.67
CA ALA A 219 -27.19 0.73 -7.62
C ALA A 219 -25.86 -0.01 -7.47
N THR A 220 -25.53 -0.43 -6.25
CA THR A 220 -24.30 -1.19 -5.96
C THR A 220 -24.57 -2.21 -4.86
N ALA A 221 -24.31 -3.48 -5.15
CA ALA A 221 -24.39 -4.58 -4.21
C ALA A 221 -22.99 -5.17 -4.01
N ARG A 222 -22.64 -5.41 -2.75
CA ARG A 222 -21.37 -6.03 -2.35
C ARG A 222 -21.63 -7.10 -1.31
N THR A 223 -20.91 -8.20 -1.42
CA THR A 223 -20.91 -9.31 -0.47
C THR A 223 -19.53 -9.97 -0.47
N SER A 224 -19.19 -10.72 0.57
CA SER A 224 -17.92 -11.46 0.64
C SER A 224 -18.03 -12.79 -0.11
N ALA A 225 -16.97 -13.17 -0.83
CA ALA A 225 -16.83 -14.55 -1.29
C ALA A 225 -16.71 -15.49 -0.09
N PRO A 226 -17.24 -16.73 -0.13
CA PRO A 226 -16.96 -17.72 0.90
C PRO A 226 -15.45 -17.97 0.95
N THR A 227 -14.85 -17.80 2.12
CA THR A 227 -13.44 -18.16 2.36
C THR A 227 -13.29 -19.67 2.13
N ALA A 228 -12.43 -20.08 1.20
CA ALA A 228 -12.07 -21.48 1.05
C ALA A 228 -11.40 -21.95 2.35
N LEU A 229 -11.99 -22.95 3.00
CA LEU A 229 -11.41 -23.54 4.20
C LEU A 229 -10.23 -24.43 3.79
N ALA A 230 -9.06 -24.25 4.41
CA ALA A 230 -7.87 -25.06 4.15
C ALA A 230 -7.07 -25.32 5.44
N PRO A 231 -6.49 -26.52 5.63
CA PRO A 231 -5.60 -26.79 6.76
C PRO A 231 -4.21 -26.19 6.51
N VAL A 232 -3.53 -25.79 7.59
CA VAL A 232 -2.14 -25.28 7.54
C VAL A 232 -1.38 -25.86 8.72
N LEU A 233 -0.45 -26.79 8.47
CA LEU A 233 0.31 -27.47 9.50
C LEU A 233 1.65 -26.78 9.80
N VAL A 234 1.89 -26.49 11.07
CA VAL A 234 3.14 -25.91 11.59
C VAL A 234 3.69 -26.85 12.66
N GLY A 235 4.93 -27.28 12.50
CA GLY A 235 5.63 -28.16 13.44
C GLY A 235 6.83 -27.47 14.09
N GLU A 236 7.00 -27.67 15.38
CA GLU A 236 8.18 -27.25 16.15
C GLU A 236 8.78 -28.44 16.89
N LYS A 237 10.11 -28.49 17.00
CA LYS A 237 10.85 -29.53 17.70
C LYS A 237 11.81 -28.91 18.72
N SER A 238 11.92 -29.53 19.88
CA SER A 238 12.83 -29.13 20.96
C SER A 238 13.54 -30.35 21.55
N VAL A 239 14.72 -30.11 22.12
CA VAL A 239 15.52 -31.09 22.87
C VAL A 239 15.84 -30.50 24.24
N ASP A 240 15.87 -31.33 25.28
CA ASP A 240 16.09 -30.91 26.67
C ASP A 240 17.53 -30.42 26.96
N LYS A 241 18.52 -30.83 26.15
CA LYS A 241 19.93 -30.50 26.35
C LYS A 241 20.59 -29.98 25.07
N GLY A 242 21.09 -28.75 25.10
CA GLY A 242 21.97 -28.21 24.06
C GLY A 242 23.42 -28.71 24.15
N THR A 243 23.82 -29.28 25.30
CA THR A 243 25.13 -29.91 25.50
C THR A 243 24.97 -31.12 26.42
N ALA A 244 25.59 -32.25 26.07
CA ALA A 244 25.43 -33.52 26.79
C ALA A 244 26.70 -34.39 26.70
N ARG A 245 26.81 -35.41 27.54
CA ARG A 245 27.93 -36.36 27.57
C ARG A 245 27.56 -37.68 26.86
N PRO A 246 28.54 -38.45 26.35
CA PRO A 246 28.30 -39.84 25.95
C PRO A 246 27.64 -40.62 27.10
N GLY A 247 26.54 -41.32 26.81
CA GLY A 247 25.71 -42.01 27.80
C GLY A 247 24.52 -41.20 28.33
N ASP A 248 24.45 -39.88 28.08
CA ASP A 248 23.28 -39.08 28.47
C ASP A 248 22.06 -39.39 27.59
N THR A 249 20.88 -39.35 28.19
CA THR A 249 19.60 -39.36 27.47
C THR A 249 19.24 -37.94 27.00
N LEU A 250 18.84 -37.83 25.72
CA LEU A 250 18.20 -36.67 25.12
C LEU A 250 16.71 -36.94 24.99
N ASN A 251 15.89 -35.97 25.40
CA ASN A 251 14.44 -36.01 25.32
C ASN A 251 13.96 -35.02 24.27
N TYR A 252 13.33 -35.53 23.20
CA TYR A 252 12.81 -34.73 22.10
C TYR A 252 11.30 -34.55 22.23
N THR A 253 10.83 -33.33 21.98
CA THR A 253 9.41 -32.99 21.94
C THR A 253 9.09 -32.28 20.63
N ILE A 254 8.13 -32.82 19.88
CA ILE A 254 7.61 -32.28 18.62
C ILE A 254 6.18 -31.80 18.86
N THR A 255 5.90 -30.52 18.61
CA THR A 255 4.55 -29.96 18.66
C THR A 255 4.07 -29.69 17.24
N LEU A 256 2.96 -30.30 16.84
CA LEU A 256 2.34 -30.09 15.53
C LEU A 256 0.97 -29.43 15.71
N LYS A 257 0.75 -28.30 15.02
CA LYS A 257 -0.49 -27.50 15.10
C LYS A 257 -1.11 -27.29 13.73
N ASN A 258 -2.43 -27.44 13.65
CA ASN A 258 -3.19 -26.98 12.49
C ASN A 258 -3.65 -25.53 12.72
N THR A 259 -2.96 -24.60 12.08
CA THR A 259 -3.25 -23.15 12.10
C THR A 259 -4.26 -22.73 11.03
N GLY A 260 -4.69 -23.66 10.18
CA GLY A 260 -5.67 -23.43 9.12
C GLY A 260 -7.12 -23.43 9.60
N THR A 261 -8.04 -23.27 8.66
CA THR A 261 -9.48 -23.14 8.89
C THR A 261 -10.28 -24.40 8.54
N ALA A 262 -9.61 -25.45 8.03
CA ALA A 262 -10.17 -26.79 7.79
C ALA A 262 -9.38 -27.86 8.57
N PRO A 263 -9.96 -29.04 8.83
CA PRO A 263 -9.22 -30.18 9.40
C PRO A 263 -8.15 -30.69 8.41
N ALA A 264 -6.99 -31.11 8.94
CA ALA A 264 -6.01 -31.90 8.22
C ALA A 264 -6.26 -33.38 8.49
N THR A 265 -6.35 -34.21 7.46
CA THR A 265 -6.64 -35.65 7.62
C THR A 265 -5.42 -36.50 7.27
N SER A 266 -5.39 -37.74 7.80
CA SER A 266 -4.29 -38.69 7.61
C SER A 266 -2.91 -38.08 7.93
N VAL A 267 -2.84 -37.31 9.01
CA VAL A 267 -1.63 -36.62 9.45
C VAL A 267 -0.62 -37.66 9.95
N VAL A 268 0.59 -37.61 9.39
CA VAL A 268 1.72 -38.48 9.76
C VAL A 268 2.94 -37.63 10.06
N VAL A 269 3.63 -37.93 11.16
CA VAL A 269 4.91 -37.33 11.54
C VAL A 269 5.99 -38.41 11.56
N THR A 270 7.12 -38.15 10.93
CA THR A 270 8.27 -39.06 10.85
C THR A 270 9.55 -38.35 11.25
N ASP A 271 10.46 -39.07 11.89
CA ASP A 271 11.66 -38.51 12.48
C ASP A 271 12.83 -39.47 12.36
N GLN A 272 13.92 -39.05 11.70
CA GLN A 272 15.06 -39.94 11.44
C GLN A 272 16.14 -39.75 12.51
N VAL A 273 16.33 -40.77 13.34
CA VAL A 273 17.23 -40.73 14.49
C VAL A 273 18.69 -40.84 14.07
N ASP A 274 19.47 -39.80 14.40
CA ASP A 274 20.90 -39.70 14.10
C ASP A 274 21.71 -40.92 14.55
N GLY A 275 22.73 -41.30 13.76
CA GLY A 275 23.64 -42.42 13.96
C GLY A 275 24.29 -42.50 15.36
N SER A 276 24.49 -41.33 15.98
CA SER A 276 25.16 -41.14 17.26
C SER A 276 24.28 -41.49 18.47
N LEU A 277 22.99 -41.78 18.24
CA LEU A 277 22.03 -42.13 19.27
C LEU A 277 21.71 -43.64 19.26
N SER A 278 21.39 -44.19 20.43
CA SER A 278 20.92 -45.56 20.66
C SER A 278 19.82 -45.60 21.71
N ASN A 279 19.28 -46.79 22.02
CA ASN A 279 18.23 -46.98 23.03
C ASN A 279 17.03 -46.02 22.84
N VAL A 280 16.51 -45.96 21.61
CA VAL A 280 15.37 -45.10 21.25
C VAL A 280 14.11 -45.61 21.94
N VAL A 281 13.46 -44.75 22.72
CA VAL A 281 12.17 -45.02 23.37
C VAL A 281 11.16 -44.00 22.87
N VAL A 282 10.12 -44.48 22.20
CA VAL A 282 9.07 -43.63 21.60
C VAL A 282 7.85 -43.57 22.52
N GLN A 283 7.23 -42.40 22.60
CA GLN A 283 6.04 -42.13 23.41
C GLN A 283 4.88 -41.67 22.50
N ASP A 284 3.73 -41.38 23.09
CA ASP A 284 2.57 -40.75 22.42
C ASP A 284 2.05 -41.56 21.20
N GLY A 285 2.14 -42.89 21.28
CA GLY A 285 1.62 -43.81 20.25
C GLY A 285 2.50 -43.97 19.01
N GLY A 286 3.74 -43.48 19.02
CA GLY A 286 4.68 -43.67 17.92
C GLY A 286 5.37 -45.02 17.94
N SER A 287 5.94 -45.40 16.80
CA SER A 287 6.74 -46.62 16.62
C SER A 287 8.14 -46.30 16.09
N TYR A 288 9.13 -47.12 16.42
CA TYR A 288 10.51 -46.99 15.94
C TYR A 288 10.89 -48.18 15.07
N ASP A 289 11.33 -47.92 13.85
CA ASP A 289 11.93 -48.92 12.97
C ASP A 289 13.46 -48.85 13.06
N ALA A 290 14.08 -49.88 13.64
CA ALA A 290 15.52 -49.94 13.83
C ALA A 290 16.32 -50.09 12.52
N SER A 291 15.69 -50.58 11.44
CA SER A 291 16.36 -50.77 10.14
C SER A 291 16.52 -49.46 9.38
N SER A 292 15.48 -48.63 9.38
CA SER A 292 15.48 -47.29 8.79
C SER A 292 15.83 -46.17 9.77
N ARG A 293 16.01 -46.50 11.06
CA ARG A 293 16.22 -45.57 12.19
C ARG A 293 15.16 -44.46 12.24
N THR A 294 13.92 -44.78 11.90
CA THR A 294 12.84 -43.78 11.78
C THR A 294 11.77 -43.99 12.85
N VAL A 295 11.44 -42.94 13.58
CA VAL A 295 10.26 -42.86 14.46
C VAL A 295 9.07 -42.36 13.65
N THR A 296 7.90 -42.98 13.81
CA THR A 296 6.67 -42.61 13.09
C THR A 296 5.48 -42.49 14.03
N TRP A 297 4.72 -41.40 13.92
CA TRP A 297 3.42 -41.21 14.57
C TRP A 297 2.30 -41.07 13.54
N GLN A 298 1.23 -41.84 13.74
CA GLN A 298 -0.03 -41.76 12.97
C GLN A 298 -1.02 -40.89 13.73
N VAL A 299 -1.00 -39.58 13.47
CA VAL A 299 -1.79 -38.57 14.23
C VAL A 299 -3.28 -38.60 13.82
N GLY A 300 -3.60 -39.02 12.60
CA GLY A 300 -4.98 -39.13 12.12
C GLY A 300 -5.55 -37.77 11.69
N THR A 301 -6.62 -37.30 12.32
CA THR A 301 -7.25 -36.01 11.96
C THR A 301 -6.90 -34.94 12.98
N LEU A 302 -6.29 -33.84 12.52
CA LEU A 302 -6.02 -32.65 13.32
C LEU A 302 -6.97 -31.52 12.91
N GLY A 303 -7.99 -31.26 13.74
CA GLY A 303 -8.98 -30.20 13.51
C GLY A 303 -8.36 -28.79 13.48
N ALA A 304 -9.09 -27.83 12.90
CA ALA A 304 -8.65 -26.43 12.87
C ALA A 304 -8.38 -25.90 14.31
N GLY A 305 -7.22 -25.28 14.51
CA GLY A 305 -6.76 -24.77 15.81
C GLY A 305 -6.22 -25.82 16.79
N GLN A 306 -6.36 -27.12 16.50
CA GLN A 306 -5.88 -28.20 17.38
C GLN A 306 -4.36 -28.36 17.29
N SER A 307 -3.77 -28.90 18.35
CA SER A 307 -2.34 -29.21 18.45
C SER A 307 -2.12 -30.58 19.09
N VAL A 308 -1.04 -31.25 18.69
CA VAL A 308 -0.59 -32.52 19.29
C VAL A 308 0.88 -32.40 19.67
N SER A 309 1.27 -33.05 20.78
CA SER A 309 2.64 -33.15 21.24
C SER A 309 3.10 -34.61 21.14
N LEU A 310 4.24 -34.84 20.51
CA LEU A 310 4.82 -36.16 20.23
C LEU A 310 6.24 -36.23 20.77
N ARG A 311 6.59 -37.30 21.49
CA ARG A 311 7.87 -37.39 22.20
C ARG A 311 8.59 -38.69 21.94
N PHE A 312 9.92 -38.61 21.94
CA PHE A 312 10.80 -39.77 22.05
C PHE A 312 12.07 -39.38 22.80
N SER A 313 12.78 -40.37 23.33
CA SER A 313 14.07 -40.19 23.96
C SER A 313 15.10 -41.14 23.38
N ALA A 314 16.36 -40.74 23.34
CA ALA A 314 17.46 -41.58 22.90
C ALA A 314 18.73 -41.30 23.70
N VAL A 315 19.62 -42.28 23.81
CA VAL A 315 20.88 -42.20 24.56
C VAL A 315 22.04 -41.93 23.61
N ILE A 316 22.92 -41.01 23.95
CA ILE A 316 24.15 -40.77 23.18
C ILE A 316 25.06 -41.99 23.31
N ARG A 317 25.48 -42.59 22.20
CA ARG A 317 26.35 -43.78 22.24
C ARG A 317 27.68 -43.44 22.93
N SER A 318 28.24 -44.40 23.65
CA SER A 318 29.44 -44.21 24.46
C SER A 318 30.71 -43.94 23.65
N ASP A 319 30.71 -44.23 22.35
CA ASP A 319 31.82 -44.06 21.40
C ASP A 319 31.76 -42.72 20.65
N VAL A 320 30.78 -41.86 20.92
CA VAL A 320 30.65 -40.55 20.27
C VAL A 320 31.72 -39.60 20.82
N ALA A 321 32.48 -38.98 19.92
CA ALA A 321 33.57 -38.08 20.27
C ALA A 321 33.07 -36.75 20.85
N SER A 322 33.88 -36.15 21.74
CA SER A 322 33.65 -34.78 22.20
C SER A 322 33.78 -33.82 21.01
N GLY A 323 32.85 -32.86 20.90
CA GLY A 323 32.75 -31.90 19.80
C GLY A 323 31.77 -32.30 18.70
N THR A 324 31.24 -33.53 18.69
CA THR A 324 30.20 -33.94 17.73
C THR A 324 28.91 -33.15 17.98
N VAL A 325 28.31 -32.62 16.90
CA VAL A 325 27.00 -31.95 16.95
C VAL A 325 25.94 -32.89 16.40
N ILE A 326 25.01 -33.30 17.25
CA ILE A 326 23.87 -34.13 16.88
C ILE A 326 22.76 -33.19 16.41
N LYS A 327 22.34 -33.32 15.14
CA LYS A 327 21.26 -32.53 14.55
C LYS A 327 20.03 -33.38 14.33
N ASP A 328 18.86 -32.79 14.56
CA ASP A 328 17.64 -33.57 14.50
C ASP A 328 16.41 -32.73 14.06
N THR A 329 15.66 -33.24 13.07
CA THR A 329 14.54 -32.57 12.38
C THR A 329 13.43 -33.58 12.06
N ALA A 330 12.19 -33.26 12.42
CA ALA A 330 11.03 -34.07 12.06
C ALA A 330 10.37 -33.60 10.76
N VAL A 331 9.73 -34.51 10.05
CA VAL A 331 8.93 -34.25 8.83
C VAL A 331 7.47 -34.63 9.10
N TYR A 332 6.54 -33.83 8.61
CA TYR A 332 5.10 -34.10 8.75
C TYR A 332 4.36 -33.91 7.43
N LYS A 333 3.28 -34.65 7.22
CA LYS A 333 2.42 -34.55 6.03
C LYS A 333 0.96 -34.87 6.35
N SER A 334 0.06 -34.46 5.48
CA SER A 334 -1.37 -34.82 5.50
C SER A 334 -1.87 -35.09 4.07
N SER A 335 -3.15 -35.46 3.93
CA SER A 335 -3.76 -35.61 2.61
C SER A 335 -3.94 -34.28 1.87
N GLU A 336 -4.10 -33.19 2.60
CA GLU A 336 -4.43 -31.86 2.05
C GLU A 336 -3.21 -30.91 1.99
N THR A 337 -2.13 -31.22 2.69
CA THR A 337 -0.92 -30.36 2.75
C THR A 337 0.28 -31.04 2.10
N GLN A 338 1.15 -30.24 1.49
CA GLN A 338 2.50 -30.70 1.15
C GLN A 338 3.26 -31.10 2.43
N PRO A 339 4.27 -31.99 2.32
CA PRO A 339 5.15 -32.30 3.45
C PRO A 339 5.85 -31.04 3.96
N GLY A 340 5.88 -30.86 5.27
CA GLY A 340 6.63 -29.83 5.98
C GLY A 340 7.64 -30.43 6.93
N SER A 341 8.55 -29.61 7.46
CA SER A 341 9.54 -30.01 8.46
C SER A 341 9.52 -29.07 9.65
N THR A 342 9.92 -29.56 10.82
CA THR A 342 10.15 -28.73 12.00
C THR A 342 11.43 -27.90 11.85
N ASN A 343 11.70 -27.02 12.82
CA ASN A 343 13.06 -26.53 13.04
C ASN A 343 14.03 -27.68 13.34
N THR A 344 15.32 -27.44 13.11
CA THR A 344 16.41 -28.35 13.50
C THR A 344 16.83 -28.07 14.94
N THR A 345 16.95 -29.13 15.73
CA THR A 345 17.55 -29.08 17.07
C THR A 345 19.01 -29.51 17.00
N GLU A 346 19.85 -28.96 17.88
CA GLU A 346 21.27 -29.29 17.94
C GLU A 346 21.72 -29.58 19.38
N THR A 347 22.49 -30.65 19.57
CA THR A 347 23.13 -30.97 20.84
C THR A 347 24.63 -31.22 20.62
N THR A 348 25.49 -30.49 21.32
CA THR A 348 26.95 -30.70 21.28
C THR A 348 27.39 -31.71 22.33
N VAL A 349 28.14 -32.73 21.92
CA VAL A 349 28.74 -33.71 22.83
C VAL A 349 29.98 -33.12 23.49
N SER A 350 30.08 -33.16 24.82
CA SER A 350 31.25 -32.68 25.56
C SER A 350 31.70 -33.67 26.63
N LEU A 351 33.01 -33.88 26.76
CA LEU A 351 33.60 -34.60 27.89
C LEU A 351 34.02 -33.63 28.99
N PRO A 352 34.01 -34.03 30.28
CA PRO A 352 34.61 -33.20 31.33
C PRO A 352 36.10 -32.99 31.05
N SER A 353 36.56 -31.74 31.12
CA SER A 353 37.98 -31.43 31.02
C SER A 353 38.73 -32.13 32.16
N SER A 354 39.71 -32.98 31.83
CA SER A 354 40.70 -33.46 32.79
C SER A 354 41.63 -32.29 33.16
N GLY A 355 41.22 -31.45 34.10
CA GLY A 355 42.05 -30.40 34.66
C GLY A 355 43.05 -30.99 35.66
N GLY A 356 44.28 -31.23 35.22
CA GLY A 356 45.43 -31.29 36.11
C GLY A 356 45.83 -29.87 36.54
N GLY A 357 45.94 -29.63 37.85
CA GLY A 357 46.36 -28.34 38.40
C GLY A 357 46.09 -28.25 39.89
N SER A 358 47.00 -28.84 40.67
CA SER A 358 47.05 -28.78 42.13
C SER A 358 47.71 -27.49 42.62
N GLY A 359 47.16 -26.89 43.68
CA GLY A 359 47.78 -25.90 44.57
C GLY A 359 47.45 -24.44 44.23
N GLY A 360 46.86 -23.61 45.10
CA GLY A 360 46.47 -23.75 46.50
C GLY A 360 45.99 -22.38 47.04
N GLY A 361 45.29 -22.39 48.18
CA GLY A 361 45.02 -21.21 49.01
C GLY A 361 43.66 -20.53 48.73
N SER A 362 42.56 -20.81 49.43
CA SER A 362 42.22 -20.58 50.87
C SER A 362 41.31 -19.35 51.06
N GLY A 363 40.18 -19.58 51.74
CA GLY A 363 39.29 -18.57 52.35
C GLY A 363 38.08 -18.21 51.48
N GLY A 364 36.83 -18.37 51.86
CA GLY A 364 36.17 -18.73 53.12
C GLY A 364 34.68 -18.37 52.99
N GLY A 365 33.85 -18.90 53.90
CA GLY A 365 32.38 -18.75 54.00
C GLY A 365 31.80 -17.40 53.55
N SER A 366 30.57 -17.33 53.07
CA SER A 366 29.34 -17.38 53.90
C SER A 366 28.16 -17.29 52.91
N GLY A 367 27.03 -17.98 53.08
CA GLY A 367 26.15 -17.82 54.22
C GLY A 367 25.08 -16.78 53.91
N SER A 368 24.02 -17.23 53.23
CA SER A 368 22.77 -16.51 53.01
C SER A 368 22.00 -16.33 54.33
N GLY A 369 21.39 -15.17 54.52
CA GLY A 369 20.48 -14.88 55.64
C GLY A 369 19.87 -13.49 55.51
N GLY A 370 18.55 -13.43 55.33
CA GLY A 370 17.80 -12.19 55.18
C GLY A 370 17.59 -11.42 56.50
N GLY A 371 17.06 -10.21 56.37
CA GLY A 371 16.66 -9.39 57.51
C GLY A 371 16.18 -8.01 57.10
N SER A 372 14.89 -7.79 57.27
CA SER A 372 14.14 -6.55 57.14
C SER A 372 14.48 -5.53 58.23
N GLY A 373 14.27 -4.23 57.96
CA GLY A 373 14.15 -3.19 59.00
C GLY A 373 14.55 -1.80 58.52
N GLY A 374 13.58 -0.87 58.48
CA GLY A 374 13.79 0.54 58.11
C GLY A 374 14.42 1.40 59.22
N GLY A 375 14.73 2.65 58.87
CA GLY A 375 15.15 3.66 59.84
C GLY A 375 15.91 4.82 59.21
N SER A 376 15.25 5.97 59.19
CA SER A 376 15.70 7.30 58.79
C SER A 376 16.85 7.84 59.66
N GLY A 377 17.69 8.72 59.11
CA GLY A 377 18.57 9.60 59.91
C GLY A 377 19.72 10.19 59.12
N GLY A 378 19.71 11.50 58.91
CA GLY A 378 20.72 12.26 58.17
C GLY A 378 22.03 12.49 58.93
N GLY A 379 23.03 13.00 58.21
CA GLY A 379 24.31 13.45 58.76
C GLY A 379 25.31 13.78 57.66
N SER A 380 25.77 15.03 57.65
CA SER A 380 26.50 15.74 56.59
C SER A 380 28.03 15.67 56.73
N GLY A 381 28.73 15.94 55.62
CA GLY A 381 30.12 16.46 55.55
C GLY A 381 31.13 15.51 54.90
N GLY A 382 31.94 15.85 53.90
CA GLY A 382 32.16 17.09 53.14
C GLY A 382 33.50 17.02 52.40
N GLY A 383 33.58 17.66 51.22
CA GLY A 383 34.82 18.08 50.51
C GLY A 383 35.28 17.16 49.37
N GLY A 384 35.52 17.63 48.14
CA GLY A 384 35.47 18.98 47.58
C GLY A 384 36.02 19.04 46.15
N GLY A 385 35.66 20.11 45.42
CA GLY A 385 36.25 20.56 44.14
C GLY A 385 35.44 20.16 42.90
N GLY A 386 34.96 21.04 42.03
CA GLY A 386 35.03 22.50 41.91
C GLY A 386 34.45 22.91 40.54
N ALA A 387 34.05 24.18 40.45
CA ALA A 387 33.78 24.97 39.23
C ALA A 387 32.42 24.79 38.49
N THR A 388 31.44 25.58 38.94
CA THR A 388 30.60 26.54 38.18
C THR A 388 30.06 26.20 36.79
N THR A 389 28.73 26.16 36.66
CA THR A 389 27.91 26.85 35.62
C THR A 389 26.40 26.77 35.99
N PRO A 390 25.54 27.69 35.49
CA PRO A 390 24.31 28.11 36.17
C PRO A 390 23.10 27.20 35.89
N GLU A 391 22.15 27.18 36.82
CA GLU A 391 20.81 26.62 36.63
C GLU A 391 20.02 27.39 35.55
N ALA A 392 19.46 26.66 34.59
CA ALA A 392 18.18 27.02 33.97
C ALA A 392 17.48 25.77 33.38
N SER A 393 16.34 25.44 33.99
CA SER A 393 15.13 24.81 33.43
C SER A 393 15.22 23.44 32.75
N GLY A 394 14.38 22.52 33.24
CA GLY A 394 14.31 21.14 32.79
C GLY A 394 13.98 20.94 31.32
N GLY A 395 14.58 19.89 30.76
CA GLY A 395 14.12 19.19 29.58
C GLY A 395 14.34 17.71 29.84
N GLY A 396 13.26 16.92 29.88
CA GLY A 396 13.37 15.47 29.98
C GLY A 396 14.27 14.94 28.85
N GLU A 397 15.15 13.99 29.17
CA GLU A 397 15.95 13.31 28.16
C GLU A 397 15.03 12.81 27.04
N ALA A 398 15.31 13.24 25.80
CA ALA A 398 14.54 12.82 24.65
C ALA A 398 14.62 11.29 24.54
N VAL A 399 13.47 10.61 24.59
CA VAL A 399 13.40 9.15 24.46
C VAL A 399 13.87 8.76 23.05
N PRO A 400 14.83 7.82 22.91
CA PRO A 400 15.28 7.37 21.60
C PRO A 400 14.14 6.67 20.84
N PRO A 401 14.07 6.81 19.51
CA PRO A 401 13.08 6.08 18.72
C PRO A 401 13.29 4.56 18.83
N PRO A 402 12.23 3.76 18.70
CA PRO A 402 12.34 2.31 18.79
C PRO A 402 13.23 1.78 17.66
N VAL A 403 13.95 0.70 17.93
CA VAL A 403 14.74 -0.05 16.93
C VAL A 403 14.38 -1.53 16.91
N GLU A 404 13.65 -2.02 17.90
CA GLU A 404 13.18 -3.40 18.00
C GLU A 404 11.66 -3.45 17.80
N ALA A 405 11.15 -4.60 17.36
CA ALA A 405 9.73 -4.87 17.16
C ALA A 405 8.99 -3.76 16.37
N LEU A 406 9.69 -3.16 15.40
CA LEU A 406 9.15 -2.09 14.57
C LEU A 406 7.88 -2.53 13.83
N PRO A 407 6.76 -1.78 13.93
CA PRO A 407 5.57 -2.02 13.12
C PRO A 407 5.89 -2.00 11.63
N GLU A 408 5.11 -2.73 10.83
CA GLU A 408 5.25 -2.75 9.37
C GLU A 408 5.20 -1.32 8.81
N GLY A 409 6.15 -0.99 7.93
CA GLY A 409 6.25 0.34 7.31
C GLY A 409 6.89 1.44 8.18
N THR A 410 7.40 1.13 9.38
CA THR A 410 8.18 2.08 10.21
C THR A 410 9.56 2.38 9.62
N ILE A 411 10.12 1.44 8.85
CA ILE A 411 11.28 1.67 8.00
C ILE A 411 10.78 1.92 6.58
N VAL A 412 11.32 2.97 5.98
CA VAL A 412 11.10 3.26 4.58
C VAL A 412 11.89 2.25 3.76
N ASP A 413 11.15 1.26 3.24
CA ASP A 413 11.60 0.14 2.40
C ASP A 413 12.15 -1.11 3.15
N ARG A 414 12.77 -2.07 2.43
CA ARG A 414 12.61 -3.53 2.60
C ARG A 414 12.87 -4.02 4.03
N MET A 415 11.85 -4.67 4.60
CA MET A 415 11.98 -5.60 5.72
C MET A 415 11.04 -6.80 5.52
N PRO A 416 11.63 -7.99 5.28
CA PRO A 416 11.59 -9.01 6.33
C PRO A 416 12.99 -9.37 6.83
N GLY A 417 13.15 -9.44 8.16
CA GLY A 417 14.32 -10.02 8.81
C GLY A 417 15.48 -9.06 9.06
N TYR A 418 15.25 -7.75 9.23
CA TYR A 418 16.30 -6.81 9.64
C TYR A 418 16.93 -7.15 10.99
N LEU A 419 18.16 -6.69 11.20
CA LEU A 419 18.88 -6.85 12.46
C LEU A 419 19.29 -5.49 13.01
N VAL A 420 19.15 -5.31 14.32
CA VAL A 420 19.59 -4.08 15.01
C VAL A 420 21.09 -4.17 15.22
N PHE A 421 21.89 -3.47 14.42
CA PHE A 421 23.35 -3.51 14.53
C PHE A 421 23.91 -2.47 15.50
N SER A 422 23.19 -1.37 15.74
CA SER A 422 23.55 -0.40 16.79
C SER A 422 22.33 0.18 17.50
N ALA A 423 22.57 0.73 18.69
CA ALA A 423 21.58 1.52 19.41
C ALA A 423 21.47 2.93 18.78
N PRO A 424 20.31 3.61 18.90
CA PRO A 424 20.17 4.98 18.42
C PRO A 424 21.19 5.94 19.04
N VAL A 425 21.83 6.73 18.20
CA VAL A 425 22.76 7.81 18.58
C VAL A 425 22.17 9.14 18.14
N LYS A 426 22.14 10.12 19.04
CA LYS A 426 21.67 11.48 18.71
C LYS A 426 22.84 12.36 18.28
N LEU A 427 22.74 12.98 17.11
CA LEU A 427 23.73 13.90 16.54
C LEU A 427 23.07 15.23 16.17
N ASP A 428 23.49 16.33 16.82
CA ASP A 428 22.92 17.66 16.61
C ASP A 428 23.55 18.40 15.41
N ASP A 429 24.79 18.06 15.08
CA ASP A 429 25.49 18.56 13.89
C ASP A 429 26.47 17.52 13.32
N PRO A 430 25.94 16.48 12.64
CA PRO A 430 26.76 15.41 12.09
C PRO A 430 27.63 15.85 10.89
N GLY A 431 27.47 17.07 10.38
CA GLY A 431 28.13 17.51 9.14
C GLY A 431 27.61 16.75 7.90
N SER A 432 28.32 16.90 6.78
CA SER A 432 27.96 16.26 5.49
C SER A 432 28.39 14.80 5.39
N GLU A 433 29.41 14.40 6.15
CA GLU A 433 29.87 13.02 6.28
C GLU A 433 30.27 12.74 7.72
N PHE A 434 29.91 11.57 8.23
CA PHE A 434 30.25 11.11 9.58
C PHE A 434 30.33 9.59 9.64
N TYR A 435 30.70 9.07 10.81
CA TYR A 435 30.84 7.63 11.03
C TYR A 435 29.88 7.16 12.11
N LEU A 436 29.32 5.97 11.92
CA LEU A 436 28.56 5.26 12.94
C LEU A 436 29.20 3.90 13.20
N ASP A 437 29.31 3.58 14.49
CA ASP A 437 29.77 2.29 14.94
C ASP A 437 28.61 1.29 14.99
N TYR A 438 28.92 0.03 14.75
CA TYR A 438 27.94 -1.06 14.82
C TYR A 438 28.59 -2.36 15.31
N ASP A 439 27.77 -3.27 15.82
CA ASP A 439 28.20 -4.56 16.34
C ASP A 439 28.07 -5.67 15.27
N PRO A 440 29.19 -6.11 14.64
CA PRO A 440 29.13 -7.17 13.64
C PRO A 440 28.78 -8.54 14.22
N ALA A 441 28.89 -8.74 15.55
CA ALA A 441 28.51 -10.00 16.19
C ALA A 441 26.99 -10.26 16.11
N ARG A 442 26.20 -9.23 15.80
CA ARG A 442 24.77 -9.32 15.56
C ARG A 442 24.41 -9.75 14.13
N SER A 443 25.40 -9.97 13.26
CA SER A 443 25.18 -10.47 11.90
C SER A 443 24.78 -11.95 11.91
N ASP A 444 23.88 -12.34 11.00
CA ASP A 444 23.43 -13.72 10.80
C ASP A 444 24.27 -14.48 9.74
N ASN A 445 25.42 -13.92 9.34
CA ASN A 445 26.27 -14.40 8.24
C ASN A 445 25.58 -14.49 6.88
N ASN A 446 24.43 -13.83 6.69
CA ASN A 446 23.82 -13.71 5.38
C ASN A 446 24.67 -12.78 4.48
N PRO A 447 25.17 -13.25 3.32
CA PRO A 447 26.07 -12.47 2.47
C PRO A 447 25.40 -11.24 1.84
N ASP A 448 24.07 -11.24 1.67
CA ASP A 448 23.31 -10.12 1.11
C ASP A 448 22.88 -9.12 2.20
N ARG A 449 23.21 -9.37 3.48
CA ARG A 449 22.92 -8.46 4.58
C ARG A 449 24.07 -7.49 4.79
N HIS A 450 23.76 -6.21 4.69
CA HIS A 450 24.74 -5.13 4.81
C HIS A 450 24.37 -4.13 5.91
N PRO A 451 25.36 -3.57 6.63
CA PRO A 451 25.13 -2.50 7.59
C PRO A 451 24.72 -1.22 6.86
N ARG A 452 23.57 -0.65 7.23
CA ARG A 452 22.97 0.53 6.61
C ARG A 452 22.61 1.54 7.68
N ALA A 453 23.05 2.78 7.51
CA ALA A 453 22.70 3.87 8.41
C ALA A 453 21.32 4.45 8.06
N TYR A 454 20.57 4.82 9.10
CA TYR A 454 19.25 5.44 8.99
C TYR A 454 19.21 6.68 9.89
N TYR A 455 18.44 7.68 9.49
CA TYR A 455 18.05 8.78 10.37
C TYR A 455 16.56 8.67 10.72
N TRP A 456 16.18 9.16 11.89
CA TRP A 456 14.80 9.21 12.31
C TRP A 456 14.13 10.49 11.80
N ASN A 457 13.14 10.30 10.93
CA ASN A 457 12.31 11.39 10.45
C ASN A 457 11.19 11.67 11.45
N GLU A 458 11.32 12.75 12.23
CA GLU A 458 10.34 13.11 13.27
C GLU A 458 8.96 13.45 12.71
N ARG A 459 8.87 13.95 11.49
CA ARG A 459 7.61 14.32 10.84
C ARG A 459 6.78 13.07 10.52
N PHE A 460 7.43 12.04 10.01
CA PHE A 460 6.75 10.80 9.60
C PHE A 460 6.81 9.70 10.66
N LYS A 461 7.62 9.87 11.70
CA LYS A 461 7.93 8.84 12.70
C LYS A 461 8.44 7.55 12.04
N LYS A 462 9.40 7.72 11.13
CA LYS A 462 9.99 6.63 10.34
C LYS A 462 11.50 6.73 10.27
N TRP A 463 12.15 5.59 10.20
CA TRP A 463 13.57 5.46 9.90
C TRP A 463 13.78 5.51 8.38
N VAL A 464 14.68 6.38 7.92
CA VAL A 464 14.95 6.63 6.49
C VAL A 464 16.42 6.36 6.16
N ALA A 465 16.66 5.48 5.19
CA ALA A 465 18.00 4.95 4.88
C ALA A 465 18.90 5.97 4.21
N LEU A 466 20.13 6.15 4.72
CA LEU A 466 21.16 7.03 4.17
C LEU A 466 22.14 6.25 3.27
N ALA A 467 22.82 7.00 2.40
CA ALA A 467 23.95 6.43 1.69
C ALA A 467 25.04 6.05 2.70
N THR A 468 25.45 4.79 2.63
CA THR A 468 26.28 4.14 3.64
C THR A 468 27.37 3.33 2.94
N TYR A 469 28.59 3.46 3.45
CA TYR A 469 29.78 2.79 2.93
C TYR A 469 30.51 2.07 4.06
N PRO A 470 31.00 0.84 3.84
CA PRO A 470 31.86 0.17 4.81
C PRO A 470 33.09 1.01 5.15
N ALA A 471 33.43 1.11 6.44
CA ALA A 471 34.58 1.85 6.95
C ALA A 471 35.36 1.05 7.99
N GLY A 472 35.84 -0.13 7.59
CA GLY A 472 36.42 -1.14 8.48
C GLY A 472 35.37 -2.16 8.95
N GLU A 473 35.72 -2.97 9.95
CA GLU A 473 34.90 -4.12 10.36
C GLU A 473 33.72 -3.80 11.28
N LYS A 474 33.75 -2.63 11.94
CA LYS A 474 32.78 -2.23 12.98
C LYS A 474 32.17 -0.86 12.77
N ARG A 475 32.40 -0.25 11.60
CA ARG A 475 31.99 1.13 11.33
C ARG A 475 31.52 1.30 9.90
N VAL A 476 30.60 2.24 9.74
CA VAL A 476 30.14 2.71 8.43
C VAL A 476 30.37 4.20 8.29
N LYS A 477 30.78 4.63 7.10
CA LYS A 477 30.74 6.04 6.69
C LYS A 477 29.36 6.36 6.17
N VAL A 478 28.78 7.46 6.64
CA VAL A 478 27.43 7.90 6.33
C VAL A 478 27.50 9.24 5.60
N VAL A 479 26.78 9.36 4.49
CA VAL A 479 26.66 10.64 3.76
C VAL A 479 25.34 11.31 4.13
N ASN A 480 25.43 12.47 4.77
CA ASN A 480 24.29 13.26 5.19
C ASN A 480 23.84 14.21 4.07
N ASP A 481 23.13 13.65 3.10
CA ASP A 481 22.79 14.34 1.86
C ASP A 481 21.67 15.41 2.00
N GLY A 482 21.07 15.54 3.19
CA GLY A 482 19.99 16.47 3.51
C GLY A 482 20.17 17.28 4.80
N ASN A 483 21.38 17.32 5.38
CA ASN A 483 21.66 17.97 6.67
C ASN A 483 20.71 17.51 7.79
N TYR A 484 20.38 16.22 7.82
CA TYR A 484 19.54 15.65 8.87
C TYR A 484 20.26 15.73 10.22
N LYS A 485 19.48 15.85 11.29
CA LYS A 485 19.90 15.98 12.69
C LYS A 485 18.95 15.17 13.56
N GLY A 486 19.37 14.86 14.79
CA GLY A 486 18.58 14.06 15.71
C GLY A 486 19.06 12.63 15.76
N TRP A 487 18.17 11.65 15.71
CA TRP A 487 18.51 10.25 15.95
C TRP A 487 18.98 9.52 14.69
N PHE A 488 20.06 8.77 14.84
CA PHE A 488 20.63 7.91 13.81
C PHE A 488 20.84 6.50 14.36
N THR A 489 20.81 5.49 13.50
CA THR A 489 21.12 4.11 13.89
C THR A 489 21.63 3.30 12.70
N VAL A 490 22.19 2.11 12.95
CA VAL A 490 22.61 1.16 11.93
C VAL A 490 21.76 -0.11 12.03
N PHE A 491 21.11 -0.46 10.93
CA PHE A 491 20.43 -1.74 10.76
C PHE A 491 21.19 -2.63 9.77
N GLY A 492 21.18 -3.93 10.00
CA GLY A 492 21.57 -4.93 9.01
C GLY A 492 20.38 -5.26 8.12
N VAL A 493 20.40 -4.82 6.86
CA VAL A 493 19.31 -5.00 5.90
C VAL A 493 19.75 -5.80 4.68
N ILE A 494 18.81 -6.55 4.08
CA ILE A 494 19.06 -7.33 2.87
C ILE A 494 18.77 -6.45 1.66
N GLU A 495 19.80 -6.18 0.86
CA GLU A 495 19.71 -5.26 -0.27
C GLU A 495 20.58 -5.77 -1.45
N PRO A 496 20.23 -5.43 -2.70
CA PRO A 496 21.03 -5.84 -3.84
C PRO A 496 22.36 -5.09 -3.88
N SER A 497 23.40 -5.81 -4.30
CA SER A 497 24.69 -5.22 -4.64
C SER A 497 24.80 -4.99 -6.14
N PHE A 498 25.47 -3.89 -6.52
CA PHE A 498 25.51 -3.45 -7.91
C PHE A 498 26.91 -3.45 -8.51
N THR A 499 27.00 -3.83 -9.78
CA THR A 499 28.17 -3.57 -10.63
C THR A 499 28.03 -2.22 -11.34
N GLY A 500 29.16 -1.56 -11.59
CA GLY A 500 29.22 -0.28 -12.30
C GLY A 500 28.75 0.94 -11.50
N VAL A 501 28.73 0.85 -10.16
CA VAL A 501 28.37 1.96 -9.26
C VAL A 501 29.61 2.59 -8.62
N THR A 502 30.58 1.78 -8.19
CA THR A 502 31.80 2.26 -7.55
C THR A 502 32.62 3.16 -8.48
N GLY A 503 32.98 4.36 -8.01
CA GLY A 503 33.73 5.36 -8.77
C GLY A 503 32.88 6.18 -9.75
N HIS A 504 31.58 5.89 -9.88
CA HIS A 504 30.67 6.65 -10.73
C HIS A 504 30.22 7.95 -10.02
N TRP A 505 30.04 9.06 -10.75
CA TRP A 505 29.66 10.35 -10.16
C TRP A 505 28.34 10.31 -9.37
N ALA A 506 27.43 9.41 -9.76
CA ALA A 506 26.14 9.16 -9.11
C ALA A 506 26.17 8.05 -8.06
N GLU A 507 27.34 7.58 -7.62
CA GLU A 507 27.50 6.50 -6.65
C GLU A 507 26.69 6.76 -5.37
N ASN A 508 26.81 7.96 -4.80
CA ASN A 508 26.06 8.37 -3.61
C ASN A 508 24.55 8.32 -3.83
N THR A 509 24.07 8.86 -4.95
CA THR A 509 22.65 8.82 -5.32
C THR A 509 22.17 7.38 -5.48
N ALA A 510 22.92 6.53 -6.18
CA ALA A 510 22.55 5.13 -6.40
C ALA A 510 22.49 4.36 -5.07
N ASN A 511 23.47 4.56 -4.19
CA ASN A 511 23.52 3.95 -2.87
C ASN A 511 22.37 4.44 -1.97
N ARG A 512 22.06 5.74 -1.97
CA ARG A 512 20.89 6.32 -1.27
C ARG A 512 19.58 5.73 -1.80
N MET A 513 19.41 5.62 -3.12
CA MET A 513 18.20 5.08 -3.73
C MET A 513 18.07 3.56 -3.53
N ASN A 514 19.18 2.83 -3.37
CA ASN A 514 19.20 1.42 -2.99
C ASN A 514 18.65 1.22 -1.58
N GLY A 515 19.12 2.01 -0.62
CA GLY A 515 18.66 1.92 0.78
C GLY A 515 17.17 2.24 0.94
N LEU A 516 16.59 3.00 0.00
CA LEU A 516 15.16 3.29 -0.07
C LEU A 516 14.37 2.27 -0.94
N GLY A 517 15.04 1.25 -1.50
CA GLY A 517 14.48 0.24 -2.42
C GLY A 517 13.92 0.78 -3.71
N LEU A 518 14.31 1.98 -4.08
CA LEU A 518 13.90 2.63 -5.32
C LEU A 518 14.81 2.25 -6.48
N LEU A 519 15.98 1.66 -6.19
CA LEU A 519 16.90 1.09 -7.16
C LEU A 519 17.12 -0.39 -6.84
N GLU A 520 16.77 -1.28 -7.77
CA GLU A 520 16.92 -2.75 -7.59
C GLU A 520 17.92 -3.37 -8.58
N GLY A 521 18.52 -2.54 -9.44
CA GLY A 521 19.32 -2.99 -10.57
C GLY A 521 18.54 -3.84 -11.56
N TYR A 522 19.26 -4.47 -12.47
CA TYR A 522 18.70 -5.43 -13.40
C TYR A 522 18.91 -6.87 -12.93
N PRO A 523 17.97 -7.79 -13.24
CA PRO A 523 18.20 -9.20 -13.03
C PRO A 523 19.51 -9.59 -13.70
N ASN A 524 20.37 -10.27 -12.94
CA ASN A 524 21.59 -10.83 -13.48
C ASN A 524 21.19 -11.89 -14.53
N PRO A 525 21.66 -11.81 -15.79
CA PRO A 525 21.28 -12.78 -16.83
C PRO A 525 21.64 -14.23 -16.48
N GLN A 526 22.68 -14.43 -15.67
CA GLN A 526 23.15 -15.73 -15.24
C GLN A 526 22.40 -16.26 -14.01
N ASP A 527 21.93 -15.37 -13.13
CA ASP A 527 21.11 -15.71 -11.97
C ASP A 527 20.09 -14.60 -11.65
N PRO A 528 18.90 -14.64 -12.27
CA PRO A 528 17.88 -13.60 -12.08
C PRO A 528 17.38 -13.45 -10.64
N ALA A 529 17.54 -14.49 -9.81
CA ALA A 529 17.12 -14.50 -8.41
C ALA A 529 18.17 -13.86 -7.49
N SER A 530 19.46 -13.93 -7.84
CA SER A 530 20.55 -13.36 -7.04
C SER A 530 20.36 -11.86 -6.82
N LEU A 531 20.51 -11.42 -5.57
CA LEU A 531 20.61 -10.00 -5.21
C LEU A 531 22.03 -9.45 -5.46
N SER A 532 22.99 -10.33 -5.71
CA SER A 532 24.39 -9.99 -5.84
C SER A 532 24.81 -9.71 -7.29
N GLY A 533 25.64 -8.67 -7.48
CA GLY A 533 26.29 -8.37 -8.76
C GLY A 533 25.36 -7.82 -9.86
N ARG A 534 24.20 -7.26 -9.50
CA ARG A 534 23.21 -6.75 -10.46
C ARG A 534 23.75 -5.52 -11.21
N PRO A 535 23.62 -5.44 -12.54
CA PRO A 535 23.98 -4.22 -13.26
C PRO A 535 23.08 -3.05 -12.84
N ALA A 536 23.67 -1.95 -12.37
CA ALA A 536 22.88 -0.74 -12.06
C ALA A 536 22.39 -0.02 -13.32
N GLY A 537 23.16 -0.08 -14.41
CA GLY A 537 22.86 0.56 -15.69
C GLY A 537 22.73 2.09 -15.55
N LEU A 538 23.68 2.74 -14.88
CA LEU A 538 23.62 4.16 -14.54
C LEU A 538 23.71 5.10 -15.76
N ASP A 539 24.54 4.75 -16.75
CA ASP A 539 24.80 5.60 -17.92
C ASP A 539 23.80 5.44 -19.07
N ARG A 540 23.00 4.37 -19.06
CA ARG A 540 22.01 4.15 -20.11
C ARG A 540 20.81 5.10 -19.94
N PRO A 541 20.12 5.48 -21.03
CA PRO A 541 18.83 6.14 -20.96
C PRO A 541 17.82 5.31 -20.18
N ILE A 542 17.04 5.94 -19.31
CA ILE A 542 15.90 5.30 -18.61
C ILE A 542 14.63 5.44 -19.44
N THR A 543 13.79 4.40 -19.47
CA THR A 543 12.52 4.49 -20.20
C THR A 543 11.46 5.28 -19.43
N ARG A 544 10.47 5.80 -20.14
CA ARG A 544 9.31 6.49 -19.53
C ARG A 544 8.56 5.61 -18.54
N ALA A 545 8.39 4.33 -18.84
CA ALA A 545 7.73 3.38 -17.94
C ALA A 545 8.55 3.13 -16.66
N GLU A 546 9.87 2.93 -16.79
CA GLU A 546 10.77 2.76 -15.63
C GLU A 546 10.75 3.97 -14.72
N PHE A 547 10.83 5.18 -15.28
CA PHE A 547 10.78 6.42 -14.51
C PHE A 547 9.48 6.54 -13.72
N VAL A 548 8.33 6.29 -14.34
CA VAL A 548 7.02 6.35 -13.67
C VAL A 548 6.87 5.28 -12.60
N CYS A 549 7.42 4.08 -12.80
CA CYS A 549 7.43 3.05 -11.77
C CYS A 549 8.20 3.48 -10.51
N VAL A 550 9.39 4.07 -10.64
CA VAL A 550 10.13 4.58 -9.49
C VAL A 550 9.40 5.77 -8.85
N LEU A 551 8.89 6.70 -9.66
CA LEU A 551 8.13 7.86 -9.20
C LEU A 551 6.90 7.49 -8.37
N THR A 552 6.17 6.46 -8.80
CA THR A 552 4.95 5.99 -8.11
C THR A 552 5.28 5.13 -6.88
N ARG A 553 6.42 4.42 -6.87
CA ARG A 553 6.92 3.74 -5.66
C ARG A 553 7.21 4.71 -4.52
N ILE A 554 7.81 5.88 -4.81
CA ILE A 554 8.03 6.97 -3.83
C ILE A 554 6.71 7.38 -3.13
N LEU A 555 5.58 7.26 -3.81
CA LEU A 555 4.25 7.62 -3.29
C LEU A 555 3.49 6.44 -2.63
N GLY A 556 4.19 5.34 -2.34
CA GLY A 556 3.64 4.23 -1.53
C GLY A 556 2.97 3.11 -2.32
N MET A 557 3.38 2.83 -3.56
CA MET A 557 2.89 1.64 -4.31
C MET A 557 3.51 0.29 -3.87
N ASN A 558 4.31 0.24 -2.79
CA ASN A 558 4.65 -0.99 -2.06
C ASN A 558 3.70 -1.18 -0.85
N PRO A 559 3.48 -2.41 -0.32
CA PRO A 559 2.56 -2.64 0.80
C PRO A 559 3.07 -1.90 2.05
N GLY A 560 2.24 -0.99 2.57
CA GLY A 560 2.59 -0.07 3.66
C GLY A 560 1.96 1.32 3.48
N ASP A 561 1.84 2.07 4.58
CA ASP A 561 1.05 3.30 4.70
C ASP A 561 1.15 4.29 3.53
N VAL A 562 -0.02 4.78 3.10
CA VAL A 562 -0.17 5.85 2.09
C VAL A 562 0.20 7.18 2.76
N MET A 563 1.47 7.57 2.74
CA MET A 563 1.94 8.79 3.43
C MET A 563 1.33 10.08 2.86
N TYR A 564 1.13 10.13 1.55
CA TYR A 564 0.37 11.19 0.89
C TYR A 564 -0.66 10.56 -0.04
N ASN A 565 -1.94 10.92 0.13
CA ASN A 565 -3.03 10.46 -0.75
C ASN A 565 -3.05 11.23 -2.08
N VAL A 566 -1.88 11.30 -2.74
CA VAL A 566 -1.66 11.98 -4.03
C VAL A 566 -1.88 11.00 -5.18
N LEU A 567 -1.55 9.71 -4.97
CA LEU A 567 -1.84 8.66 -5.93
C LEU A 567 -3.25 8.12 -5.74
N LYS A 568 -4.04 8.19 -6.80
CA LYS A 568 -5.18 7.29 -6.96
C LYS A 568 -4.66 5.86 -7.08
N ARG A 569 -5.33 4.93 -6.40
CA ARG A 569 -5.07 3.48 -6.49
C ARG A 569 -6.23 2.81 -7.23
N PRO A 570 -6.29 2.94 -8.57
CA PRO A 570 -7.31 2.28 -9.35
C PRO A 570 -7.23 0.76 -9.15
N SER A 571 -8.38 0.12 -9.04
CA SER A 571 -8.52 -1.33 -9.11
C SER A 571 -7.97 -1.88 -10.44
N PRO A 572 -7.69 -3.19 -10.55
CA PRO A 572 -7.24 -3.78 -11.81
C PRO A 572 -8.17 -3.45 -13.00
N ALA A 573 -9.49 -3.48 -12.80
CA ALA A 573 -10.46 -3.15 -13.84
C ALA A 573 -10.45 -1.66 -14.22
N GLU A 574 -10.29 -0.76 -13.23
CA GLU A 574 -10.12 0.67 -13.51
C GLU A 574 -8.83 0.94 -14.27
N CYS A 575 -7.74 0.22 -13.97
CA CYS A 575 -6.50 0.32 -14.74
C CYS A 575 -6.73 -0.05 -16.21
N ASP A 576 -7.46 -1.14 -16.46
CA ASP A 576 -7.78 -1.58 -17.82
C ASP A 576 -8.62 -0.53 -18.57
N LEU A 577 -9.56 0.13 -17.90
CA LEU A 577 -10.35 1.23 -18.47
C LEU A 577 -9.52 2.49 -18.73
N ILE A 578 -8.67 2.89 -17.77
CA ILE A 578 -7.79 4.06 -17.91
C ILE A 578 -6.84 3.88 -19.11
N LEU A 579 -6.34 2.66 -19.28
CA LEU A 579 -5.36 2.30 -20.31
C LEU A 579 -6.00 1.74 -21.57
N GLU A 580 -7.34 1.69 -21.67
CA GLU A 580 -8.00 1.21 -22.86
C GLU A 580 -7.48 1.99 -24.07
N GLY A 581 -7.17 1.32 -25.17
CA GLY A 581 -6.65 1.95 -26.39
C GLY A 581 -5.30 2.69 -26.26
N TYR A 582 -4.63 2.65 -25.10
CA TYR A 582 -3.28 3.23 -24.96
C TYR A 582 -2.22 2.35 -25.66
N LYS A 583 -1.34 3.00 -26.42
CA LYS A 583 -0.13 2.39 -26.98
C LYS A 583 1.08 2.67 -26.09
N GLY A 584 2.10 1.83 -26.23
CA GLY A 584 3.37 1.99 -25.51
C GLY A 584 3.24 1.84 -24.00
N VAL A 585 2.35 0.99 -23.49
CA VAL A 585 2.25 0.71 -22.04
C VAL A 585 2.71 -0.72 -21.78
N PRO A 586 3.91 -0.91 -21.17
CA PRO A 586 4.41 -2.25 -20.88
C PRO A 586 3.54 -2.95 -19.84
N LYS A 587 3.29 -4.25 -20.03
CA LYS A 587 2.43 -5.04 -19.12
C LYS A 587 2.88 -4.98 -17.66
N TRP A 588 4.19 -5.04 -17.43
CA TRP A 588 4.79 -5.01 -16.09
C TRP A 588 4.62 -3.66 -15.37
N ALA A 589 4.47 -2.57 -16.12
CA ALA A 589 4.33 -1.20 -15.60
C ALA A 589 2.86 -0.73 -15.55
N ARG A 590 1.90 -1.57 -15.97
CA ARG A 590 0.50 -1.16 -16.22
C ARG A 590 -0.14 -0.45 -15.03
N TYR A 591 0.03 -1.00 -13.82
CA TYR A 591 -0.62 -0.46 -12.62
C TYR A 591 -0.03 0.89 -12.22
N ASN A 592 1.30 1.01 -12.27
CA ASN A 592 2.01 2.25 -11.97
C ASN A 592 1.65 3.36 -12.97
N ILE A 593 1.62 3.03 -14.27
CA ILE A 593 1.28 3.98 -15.33
C ILE A 593 -0.19 4.41 -15.23
N ALA A 594 -1.12 3.46 -15.03
CA ALA A 594 -2.53 3.78 -14.83
C ALA A 594 -2.75 4.69 -13.62
N ALA A 595 -2.09 4.39 -12.49
CA ALA A 595 -2.15 5.21 -11.29
C ALA A 595 -1.61 6.63 -11.55
N ALA A 596 -0.47 6.76 -12.23
CA ALA A 596 0.13 8.04 -12.57
C ALA A 596 -0.76 8.88 -13.50
N ILE A 597 -1.36 8.27 -14.53
CA ILE A 597 -2.30 8.92 -15.46
C ILE A 597 -3.58 9.35 -14.71
N ALA A 598 -4.19 8.44 -13.95
CA ALA A 598 -5.42 8.73 -13.19
C ALA A 598 -5.23 9.86 -12.17
N SER A 599 -4.01 9.96 -11.61
CA SER A 599 -3.63 11.00 -10.66
C SER A 599 -3.27 12.33 -11.34
N GLY A 600 -3.14 12.36 -12.68
CA GLY A 600 -2.70 13.52 -13.45
C GLY A 600 -1.22 13.86 -13.21
N ILE A 601 -0.40 12.87 -12.90
CA ILE A 601 1.05 12.99 -12.72
C ILE A 601 1.75 12.81 -14.06
N ALA A 602 1.37 11.77 -14.80
CA ALA A 602 1.93 11.43 -16.09
C ALA A 602 0.91 11.65 -17.22
N VAL A 603 1.40 12.09 -18.38
CA VAL A 603 0.62 12.28 -19.61
C VAL A 603 1.40 11.64 -20.77
N GLY A 604 0.67 11.10 -21.74
CA GLY A 604 1.26 10.55 -22.97
C GLY A 604 1.85 11.63 -23.89
N ARG A 605 2.74 11.23 -24.81
CA ARG A 605 3.30 12.13 -25.84
C ARG A 605 2.26 12.51 -26.90
N ALA A 606 1.28 11.63 -27.10
CA ALA A 606 0.13 11.85 -27.96
C ALA A 606 -1.14 11.29 -27.31
N PRO A 607 -2.35 11.63 -27.80
CA PRO A 607 -3.59 11.05 -27.31
C PRO A 607 -3.54 9.53 -27.35
N ARG A 608 -3.67 8.89 -26.18
CA ARG A 608 -3.58 7.43 -25.99
C ARG A 608 -2.25 6.82 -26.47
N ASP A 609 -1.14 7.56 -26.42
CA ASP A 609 0.20 6.99 -26.60
C ASP A 609 1.12 7.41 -25.46
N PHE A 610 1.48 6.44 -24.62
CA PHE A 610 2.33 6.69 -23.47
C PHE A 610 3.83 6.65 -23.81
N ALA A 611 4.23 5.97 -24.89
CA ALA A 611 5.63 5.76 -25.30
C ALA A 611 6.51 5.20 -24.16
N GLY A 612 6.02 4.21 -23.42
CA GLY A 612 6.61 3.70 -22.18
C GLY A 612 7.93 2.95 -22.33
N ASP A 613 8.15 2.27 -23.46
CA ASP A 613 9.43 1.59 -23.75
C ASP A 613 10.49 2.54 -24.32
N GLU A 614 10.10 3.78 -24.68
CA GLU A 614 11.03 4.78 -25.19
C GLU A 614 11.74 5.51 -24.04
N PRO A 615 12.99 5.99 -24.27
CA PRO A 615 13.66 6.89 -23.35
C PRO A 615 12.83 8.13 -23.00
N ILE A 616 12.88 8.54 -21.73
CA ILE A 616 12.25 9.78 -21.27
C ILE A 616 13.23 10.96 -21.41
N THR A 617 12.73 12.10 -21.86
CA THR A 617 13.56 13.31 -21.92
C THR A 617 13.68 13.98 -20.55
N ARG A 618 14.72 14.79 -20.37
CA ARG A 618 14.96 15.54 -19.14
C ARG A 618 13.77 16.45 -18.75
N VAL A 619 13.16 17.10 -19.75
CA VAL A 619 12.00 17.97 -19.52
C VAL A 619 10.75 17.19 -19.14
N GLU A 620 10.50 16.03 -19.76
CA GLU A 620 9.35 15.17 -19.43
C GLU A 620 9.44 14.65 -17.99
N ALA A 621 10.61 14.16 -17.59
CA ALA A 621 10.87 13.68 -16.23
C ALA A 621 10.62 14.79 -15.20
N ALA A 622 11.11 16.00 -15.45
CA ALA A 622 10.95 17.15 -14.56
C ALA A 622 9.47 17.58 -14.44
N VAL A 623 8.71 17.56 -15.54
CA VAL A 623 7.29 17.91 -15.51
C VAL A 623 6.47 16.88 -14.73
N MET A 624 6.73 15.57 -14.91
CA MET A 624 6.03 14.54 -14.13
C MET A 624 6.26 14.68 -12.62
N VAL A 625 7.51 14.94 -12.21
CA VAL A 625 7.85 15.21 -10.80
C VAL A 625 7.17 16.49 -10.31
N SER A 626 7.08 17.52 -11.14
CA SER A 626 6.46 18.79 -10.76
C SER A 626 4.94 18.70 -10.66
N ASN A 627 4.29 17.92 -11.52
CA ASN A 627 2.86 17.63 -11.45
C ASN A 627 2.50 16.88 -10.16
N LEU A 628 3.38 16.00 -9.70
CA LEU A 628 3.26 15.35 -8.39
C LEU A 628 3.35 16.40 -7.27
N LEU A 629 4.40 17.22 -7.26
CA LEU A 629 4.62 18.22 -6.20
C LEU A 629 3.45 19.20 -6.06
N LYS A 630 2.83 19.63 -7.17
CA LYS A 630 1.61 20.46 -7.17
C LYS A 630 0.44 19.84 -6.40
N LYS A 631 0.42 18.52 -6.24
CA LYS A 631 -0.64 17.78 -5.57
C LYS A 631 -0.33 17.48 -4.11
N VAL A 632 0.90 17.73 -3.66
CA VAL A 632 1.31 17.50 -2.27
C VAL A 632 0.72 18.60 -1.39
N PRO A 633 -0.10 18.27 -0.39
CA PRO A 633 -0.68 19.27 0.50
C PRO A 633 0.41 20.08 1.22
N GLY A 634 0.29 21.41 1.18
CA GLY A 634 1.22 22.32 1.85
C GLY A 634 2.55 22.54 1.12
N TYR A 635 2.80 21.89 -0.02
CA TYR A 635 3.98 22.19 -0.83
C TYR A 635 3.87 23.57 -1.47
N GLN A 636 4.84 24.44 -1.19
CA GLN A 636 4.90 25.78 -1.76
C GLN A 636 5.44 25.70 -3.19
N TRP A 637 4.53 25.55 -4.14
CA TRP A 637 4.91 25.42 -5.53
C TRP A 637 5.41 26.77 -6.09
N LYS A 638 6.61 26.74 -6.68
CA LYS A 638 7.23 27.87 -7.37
C LYS A 638 7.82 27.38 -8.71
N PRO A 639 7.57 28.08 -9.84
CA PRO A 639 8.15 27.70 -11.12
C PRO A 639 9.67 27.91 -11.11
N ALA A 640 10.39 27.04 -11.80
CA ALA A 640 11.83 27.18 -12.01
C ALA A 640 12.13 28.39 -12.90
N ASP A 641 13.18 29.13 -12.55
CA ASP A 641 13.74 30.16 -13.42
C ASP A 641 14.87 29.57 -14.28
N PHE A 642 14.69 29.65 -15.59
CA PHE A 642 15.65 29.13 -16.57
C PHE A 642 16.41 30.23 -17.32
N SER A 643 16.21 31.52 -16.98
CA SER A 643 16.78 32.65 -17.73
C SER A 643 18.31 32.61 -17.88
N ASN A 644 19.00 31.95 -16.94
CA ASN A 644 20.46 31.88 -16.87
C ASN A 644 21.06 30.76 -17.73
N PHE A 645 20.26 29.94 -18.41
CA PHE A 645 20.74 28.83 -19.25
C PHE A 645 20.77 29.20 -20.73
N LYS A 646 21.83 28.79 -21.42
CA LYS A 646 22.09 29.13 -22.83
C LYS A 646 21.01 28.59 -23.78
N ASP A 647 20.43 27.45 -23.44
CA ASP A 647 19.44 26.69 -24.21
C ASP A 647 18.03 26.76 -23.59
N ALA A 648 17.76 27.75 -22.73
CA ALA A 648 16.45 27.93 -22.12
C ALA A 648 15.32 28.10 -23.14
N SER A 649 15.65 28.61 -24.34
CA SER A 649 14.72 28.72 -25.47
C SER A 649 14.24 27.36 -26.00
N GLU A 650 15.02 26.29 -25.84
CA GLU A 650 14.69 24.93 -26.28
C GLU A 650 13.68 24.22 -25.36
N ILE A 651 13.37 24.80 -24.19
CA ILE A 651 12.29 24.30 -23.32
C ILE A 651 10.94 24.58 -24.00
N PRO A 652 10.13 23.53 -24.27
CA PRO A 652 8.81 23.70 -24.85
C PRO A 652 7.91 24.58 -23.99
N GLU A 653 7.00 25.31 -24.63
CA GLU A 653 6.06 26.21 -23.96
C GLU A 653 5.22 25.48 -22.88
N TRP A 654 4.77 24.26 -23.17
CA TRP A 654 4.02 23.43 -22.23
C TRP A 654 4.80 23.06 -20.95
N ALA A 655 6.13 23.11 -20.99
CA ALA A 655 6.99 22.75 -19.86
C ALA A 655 7.53 23.95 -19.07
N ARG A 656 7.68 25.12 -19.72
CA ARG A 656 8.40 26.30 -19.19
C ARG A 656 7.83 26.82 -17.86
N GLY A 657 6.52 26.74 -17.66
CA GLY A 657 5.85 27.08 -16.40
C GLY A 657 5.41 25.88 -15.56
N ALA A 658 5.68 24.65 -16.00
CA ALA A 658 5.23 23.45 -15.32
C ALA A 658 6.26 22.92 -14.32
N ILE A 659 7.56 23.15 -14.58
CA ILE A 659 8.67 22.63 -13.79
C ILE A 659 8.83 23.42 -12.50
N ALA A 660 8.86 22.72 -11.37
CA ALA A 660 9.10 23.30 -10.06
C ALA A 660 10.58 23.67 -9.88
N GLU A 661 10.84 24.74 -9.14
CA GLU A 661 12.18 25.19 -8.78
C GLU A 661 12.97 24.06 -8.10
N GLY A 662 14.26 23.96 -8.44
CA GLY A 662 15.19 23.04 -7.81
C GLY A 662 15.13 21.59 -8.31
N ILE A 663 14.14 21.19 -9.12
CA ILE A 663 14.00 19.82 -9.63
C ILE A 663 14.98 19.54 -10.78
N LEU A 664 14.95 20.39 -11.80
CA LEU A 664 15.85 20.29 -12.95
C LEU A 664 17.01 21.27 -12.78
N ARG A 665 18.24 20.76 -12.73
CA ARG A 665 19.47 21.55 -12.70
C ARG A 665 20.19 21.42 -14.04
N GLY A 666 20.80 22.50 -14.52
CA GLY A 666 21.63 22.48 -15.70
C GLY A 666 23.02 21.89 -15.45
N TYR A 667 23.75 21.72 -16.54
CA TYR A 667 25.11 21.19 -16.60
C TYR A 667 26.15 22.29 -16.36
N LEU A 668 27.39 21.87 -16.12
CA LEU A 668 28.55 22.77 -15.94
C LEU A 668 28.81 23.66 -17.16
N ASP A 669 28.38 23.23 -18.36
CA ASP A 669 28.50 24.00 -19.61
C ASP A 669 27.48 25.16 -19.72
N GLY A 670 26.59 25.31 -18.74
CA GLY A 670 25.55 26.35 -18.69
C GLY A 670 24.29 26.00 -19.49
N THR A 671 24.08 24.73 -19.83
CA THR A 671 22.89 24.25 -20.56
C THR A 671 21.99 23.36 -19.70
N ILE A 672 20.75 23.11 -20.12
CA ILE A 672 19.79 22.19 -19.49
C ILE A 672 19.64 20.90 -20.28
N LYS A 673 19.79 20.97 -21.61
CA LYS A 673 19.56 19.93 -22.61
C LYS A 673 18.15 19.35 -22.50
N PRO A 674 17.08 20.16 -22.64
CA PRO A 674 15.73 19.77 -22.24
C PRO A 674 15.17 18.57 -23.02
N GLN A 675 15.55 18.43 -24.29
CA GLN A 675 15.11 17.33 -25.16
C GLN A 675 16.00 16.09 -25.10
N ASN A 676 17.16 16.15 -24.44
CA ASN A 676 18.02 14.98 -24.33
C ASN A 676 17.36 13.92 -23.46
N ASP A 677 17.57 12.67 -23.84
CA ASP A 677 17.24 11.51 -23.02
C ASP A 677 18.01 11.57 -21.71
N ILE A 678 17.29 11.38 -20.60
CA ILE A 678 17.89 11.39 -19.28
C ILE A 678 18.51 10.01 -18.99
N THR A 679 19.76 9.99 -18.52
CA THR A 679 20.36 8.73 -18.06
C THR A 679 19.69 8.28 -16.77
N ARG A 680 19.81 6.98 -16.45
CA ARG A 680 19.27 6.44 -15.21
C ARG A 680 19.87 7.15 -13.98
N ALA A 681 21.15 7.46 -13.99
CA ALA A 681 21.81 8.22 -12.92
C ALA A 681 21.24 9.64 -12.73
N GLU A 682 21.01 10.35 -13.82
CA GLU A 682 20.41 11.68 -13.79
C GLU A 682 18.96 11.63 -13.29
N ALA A 683 18.18 10.64 -13.75
CA ALA A 683 16.81 10.43 -13.30
C ALA A 683 16.71 10.12 -11.81
N LEU A 684 17.58 9.26 -11.29
CA LEU A 684 17.66 8.99 -9.84
C LEU A 684 17.98 10.26 -9.06
N THR A 685 18.82 11.15 -9.61
CA THR A 685 19.15 12.43 -8.97
C THR A 685 17.95 13.38 -8.95
N VAL A 686 17.14 13.40 -10.02
CA VAL A 686 15.88 14.16 -10.07
C VAL A 686 14.89 13.62 -9.02
N LEU A 687 14.76 12.29 -8.92
CA LEU A 687 13.88 11.64 -7.95
C LEU A 687 14.35 11.83 -6.50
N LEU A 688 15.67 11.86 -6.25
CA LEU A 688 16.22 12.16 -4.93
C LEU A 688 15.88 13.59 -4.49
N ARG A 689 15.87 14.56 -5.41
CA ARG A 689 15.41 15.93 -5.10
C ARG A 689 13.93 15.98 -4.75
N LEU A 690 13.11 15.17 -5.43
CA LEU A 690 11.70 14.99 -5.06
C LEU A 690 11.57 14.45 -3.63
N ILE A 691 12.30 13.40 -3.28
CA ILE A 691 12.28 12.79 -1.94
C ILE A 691 12.59 13.86 -0.86
N ARG A 692 13.64 14.66 -1.08
CA ARG A 692 13.98 15.79 -0.19
C ARG A 692 12.89 16.86 -0.13
N ALA A 693 12.29 17.21 -1.26
CA ALA A 693 11.18 18.17 -1.33
C ALA A 693 9.93 17.68 -0.58
N LEU A 694 9.72 16.37 -0.50
CA LEU A 694 8.66 15.75 0.32
C LEU A 694 9.00 15.72 1.82
N GLY A 695 10.24 16.03 2.18
CA GLY A 695 10.76 16.06 3.55
C GLY A 695 11.41 14.75 4.02
N TRP A 696 12.02 13.98 3.10
CA TRP A 696 12.62 12.65 3.34
C TRP A 696 14.12 12.63 3.05
#